data_AF-A0AB39KZ76-F1
#
_entry.id   AF-A0AB39KZ76-F1
#
_cell.length_a   1.000
_cell.length_b   1.000
_cell.length_c   1.000
_cell.angle_alpha   90.00
_cell.angle_beta   90.00
_cell.angle_gamma   90.00
#
_symmetry.space_group_name_H-M   'P 1'
#
loop_
_entity.id
_entity.type
_entity.pdbx_description
1 polymer ?
#
loop_
_entity_poly.entity_id
_entity_poly.type
_entity_poly.pdbx_seq_one_letter_code
_entity_poly.pdbx_strand_id
1 'polypeptide(L)'
;MLTPHEDVVSRAQELSELDTLLGVAASGAAQCAVLEGPHGIGKTALCEAFAARHPELAVRRAEASAWEHGLRGGILAQLGVLPAYSADAGPTEDSWGRDTDQPSWLPAGRAALEALSRLAANGPALVVLDAIEHADTLSLEALAYAVRRVHDPLVVLATHGPAGRLPGSPAAAFADAARARRIVLDPLAPEALRELAAARAKVDLTPEATQALWRVSRGNPALALEALANGAESIGAEGLAAHGPRAVVPSVAARAAAALARLPPGARALVEAVSVLGGTPTGAVAAQLAGLPEGNAEALLAAADAAWSAGLLECRTVAGTLQLTIRDPLLRDAVEEALGPAERAALHTRAAELAGSTRDRLRHLVAAAVMPDDGLAAEADRLAAEEAGEGDWSAVADALVAASQLHVDPALREDRLLRAAEAMVGAGDLPSATPLARRVESLPQSAARDAVLAYYAIHKGHARRAGALLARAWETRPPLGSTDLAARIAQYRVLDSLAEWDIPALLDWTETAVRLAGPDSTAGVEARAMLGLGLGSAGRLAEARAAYEELAATPTLGARDQRLHLGRGWLALGVDELDEARLELRAAITSARSPGSLRITLWAYAWLARAEFSVGRWDEALAAARTGITLNAPVGMDLLAPILHFTAAQIHALRGDSAEAAEQSRLAQPGPEAYPVMHLAGALAAAAVAESLGDYAGVLRAFEPIVRMDRSRGIDAPGFWPWQDVYANALVMTGRIDDADAFLRPLEAAARSAEHRSTIARLGYVRGRILGAQGSLDDAVACFEGALAALDGLPLPYNTARGRFAYGQTLRRFGRRRDATEVLAAARDAFAGVGAQVYVARCERELQAAGTGIFRTAPHYQRGQHQVGQYPAAQHPGAQYPGTQQPGAPHRGGHDPGAPHPAQAPETGSSSGPSVPAFTAQETAVARLVAAGLSNRDAARELFVSVKTVQYHLTRIYAKLGIGSRAELAAVYRPPADESSATNSS
;
A
#
# COMPACT_ATOMS: atom_id res chain seq x y z
N MET A 1 16.76 39.53 -2.20
CA MET A 1 17.62 38.39 -2.59
C MET A 1 17.43 37.34 -1.52
N LEU A 2 16.63 36.33 -1.80
CA LEU A 2 16.39 35.17 -0.92
C LEU A 2 17.60 34.23 -1.08
N THR A 3 18.02 33.56 0.00
CA THR A 3 19.17 32.63 -0.02
C THR A 3 18.80 31.28 -0.65
N PRO A 4 19.76 30.54 -1.24
CA PRO A 4 19.50 29.29 -1.98
C PRO A 4 18.79 28.16 -1.21
N HIS A 5 18.67 28.26 0.12
CA HIS A 5 17.98 27.26 0.94
C HIS A 5 16.45 27.40 0.92
N GLU A 6 15.90 28.53 0.47
CA GLU A 6 14.46 28.78 0.36
C GLU A 6 13.88 28.32 -0.99
N ASP A 7 14.70 27.69 -1.84
CA ASP A 7 14.39 27.47 -3.26
C ASP A 7 13.71 26.13 -3.59
N VAL A 8 13.70 25.16 -2.67
CA VAL A 8 13.13 23.82 -2.88
C VAL A 8 11.93 23.58 -1.97
N VAL A 9 10.76 23.40 -2.60
CA VAL A 9 9.49 23.20 -1.92
C VAL A 9 9.22 21.71 -1.73
N SER A 10 8.82 21.32 -0.51
CA SER A 10 8.34 19.96 -0.18
C SER A 10 9.30 18.81 -0.52
N ARG A 11 10.61 18.97 -0.27
CA ARG A 11 11.64 17.91 -0.44
C ARG A 11 12.43 17.60 0.82
N ALA A 12 11.79 17.77 1.99
CA ALA A 12 12.47 17.61 3.28
C ALA A 12 12.92 16.15 3.52
N GLN A 13 12.13 15.17 3.05
CA GLN A 13 12.48 13.76 3.19
C GLN A 13 13.72 13.41 2.36
N GLU A 14 13.75 13.82 1.09
CA GLU A 14 14.88 13.53 0.21
C GLU A 14 16.14 14.26 0.68
N LEU A 15 16.03 15.51 1.14
CA LEU A 15 17.15 16.21 1.79
C LEU A 15 17.65 15.47 3.04
N SER A 16 16.76 14.94 3.89
CA SER A 16 17.14 14.15 5.06
C SER A 16 17.85 12.83 4.69
N GLU A 17 17.43 12.19 3.58
CA GLU A 17 18.13 11.02 3.05
C GLU A 17 19.54 11.37 2.56
N LEU A 18 19.71 12.51 1.90
CA LEU A 18 21.04 13.01 1.49
C LEU A 18 21.91 13.39 2.70
N ASP A 19 21.34 14.03 3.73
CA ASP A 19 22.01 14.34 4.99
C ASP A 19 22.51 13.05 5.68
N THR A 20 21.71 11.98 5.61
CA THR A 20 22.09 10.65 6.11
C THR A 20 23.28 10.07 5.35
N LEU A 21 23.30 10.19 4.02
CA LEU A 21 24.44 9.74 3.20
C LEU A 21 25.71 10.50 3.53
N LEU A 22 25.63 11.82 3.75
CA LEU A 22 26.77 12.61 4.18
C LEU A 22 27.29 12.16 5.55
N GLY A 23 26.39 11.87 6.50
CA GLY A 23 26.75 11.32 7.81
C GLY A 23 27.47 9.97 7.73
N VAL A 24 27.05 9.10 6.80
CA VAL A 24 27.76 7.84 6.52
C VAL A 24 29.10 8.09 5.86
N ALA A 25 29.19 9.02 4.89
CA ALA A 25 30.44 9.34 4.20
C ALA A 25 31.53 9.83 5.17
N ALA A 26 31.15 10.59 6.20
CA ALA A 26 32.04 11.05 7.26
C ALA A 26 32.73 9.90 8.04
N SER A 27 32.22 8.66 7.98
CA SER A 27 32.85 7.49 8.59
C SER A 27 33.98 6.84 7.77
N GLY A 28 34.34 7.43 6.62
CA GLY A 28 35.48 6.99 5.80
C GLY A 28 35.12 6.10 4.60
N ALA A 29 33.94 6.27 4.01
CA ALA A 29 33.51 5.53 2.84
C ALA A 29 32.70 6.41 1.88
N ALA A 30 33.17 6.54 0.63
CA ALA A 30 32.43 7.29 -0.38
C ALA A 30 31.00 6.74 -0.56
N GLN A 31 30.02 7.65 -0.57
CA GLN A 31 28.62 7.34 -0.82
C GLN A 31 28.23 7.83 -2.21
N CYS A 32 27.38 7.06 -2.89
CA CYS A 32 26.81 7.45 -4.17
C CYS A 32 25.29 7.37 -4.10
N ALA A 33 24.61 8.39 -4.64
CA ALA A 33 23.19 8.36 -4.86
C ALA A 33 22.83 8.81 -6.27
N VAL A 34 21.75 8.25 -6.78
CA VAL A 34 21.18 8.57 -8.08
C VAL A 34 19.77 9.09 -7.86
N LEU A 35 19.55 10.35 -8.24
CA LEU A 35 18.24 10.99 -8.26
C LEU A 35 17.53 10.61 -9.55
N GLU A 36 16.39 9.94 -9.43
CA GLU A 36 15.60 9.45 -10.56
C GLU A 36 14.32 10.25 -10.71
N GLY A 37 13.94 10.59 -11.94
CA GLY A 37 12.63 11.16 -12.22
C GLY A 37 12.55 11.87 -13.57
N PRO A 38 11.34 12.24 -14.03
CA PRO A 38 11.16 12.89 -15.33
C PRO A 38 11.92 14.22 -15.45
N HIS A 39 12.10 14.70 -16.67
CA HIS A 39 12.68 16.02 -16.92
C HIS A 39 11.84 17.12 -16.22
N GLY A 40 12.49 18.10 -15.59
CA GLY A 40 11.79 19.18 -14.87
C GLY A 40 11.28 18.85 -13.46
N ILE A 41 11.42 17.60 -12.98
CA ILE A 41 10.91 17.18 -11.65
C ILE A 41 11.61 17.82 -10.43
N GLY A 42 12.75 18.49 -10.65
CA GLY A 42 13.52 19.17 -9.61
C GLY A 42 14.80 18.46 -9.14
N LYS A 43 15.33 17.49 -9.90
CA LYS A 43 16.57 16.76 -9.54
C LYS A 43 17.77 17.70 -9.33
N THR A 44 18.06 18.55 -10.31
CA THR A 44 19.15 19.53 -10.24
C THR A 44 18.95 20.49 -9.06
N ALA A 45 17.74 21.05 -8.91
CA ALA A 45 17.41 21.94 -7.79
C ALA A 45 17.62 21.28 -6.41
N LEU A 46 17.33 19.98 -6.28
CA LEU A 46 17.60 19.23 -5.04
C LEU A 46 19.10 19.10 -4.76
N CYS A 47 19.92 18.77 -5.77
CA CYS A 47 21.38 18.76 -5.65
C CYS A 47 21.92 20.13 -5.23
N GLU A 48 21.37 21.20 -5.78
CA GLU A 48 21.77 22.57 -5.45
C GLU A 48 21.40 22.97 -4.03
N ALA A 49 20.17 22.65 -3.60
CA ALA A 49 19.73 22.91 -2.23
C ALA A 49 20.55 22.11 -1.21
N PHE A 50 20.90 20.86 -1.51
CA PHE A 50 21.78 20.05 -0.69
C PHE A 50 23.19 20.66 -0.59
N ALA A 51 23.79 21.05 -1.73
CA ALA A 51 25.09 21.72 -1.75
C ALA A 51 25.06 23.04 -0.98
N ALA A 52 23.98 23.82 -1.10
CA ALA A 52 23.82 25.06 -0.36
C ALA A 52 23.75 24.80 1.15
N ARG A 53 22.97 23.80 1.60
CA ARG A 53 22.83 23.37 3.02
C ARG A 53 24.14 23.04 3.71
N HIS A 54 25.16 22.69 2.92
CA HIS A 54 26.47 22.28 3.39
C HIS A 54 27.58 23.11 2.74
N PRO A 55 27.72 24.40 3.10
CA PRO A 55 28.73 25.30 2.52
C PRO A 55 30.17 24.86 2.83
N GLU A 56 30.37 23.95 3.78
CA GLU A 56 31.64 23.33 4.11
C GLU A 56 32.15 22.32 3.07
N LEU A 57 31.29 21.84 2.16
CA LEU A 57 31.67 20.82 1.18
C LEU A 57 32.52 21.38 0.05
N ALA A 58 33.57 20.65 -0.31
CA ALA A 58 34.27 20.89 -1.56
C ALA A 58 33.42 20.36 -2.73
N VAL A 59 32.72 21.25 -3.45
CA VAL A 59 31.78 20.88 -4.52
C VAL A 59 32.44 20.90 -5.91
N ARG A 60 32.30 19.81 -6.67
CA ARG A 60 32.56 19.72 -8.11
C ARG A 60 31.29 19.32 -8.86
N ARG A 61 31.09 19.86 -10.06
CA ARG A 61 29.90 19.59 -10.88
C ARG A 61 30.32 19.25 -12.30
N ALA A 62 29.60 18.32 -12.91
CA ALA A 62 29.67 18.03 -14.34
C ALA A 62 28.25 17.77 -14.86
N GLU A 63 27.97 18.21 -16.08
CA GLU A 63 26.69 18.09 -16.75
C GLU A 63 26.88 17.40 -18.10
N ALA A 64 26.04 16.41 -18.38
CA ALA A 64 26.05 15.70 -19.65
C ALA A 64 24.99 16.25 -20.61
N SER A 65 25.39 16.49 -21.86
CA SER A 65 24.49 16.92 -22.94
C SER A 65 24.31 15.81 -23.98
N ALA A 66 23.10 15.71 -24.57
CA ALA A 66 22.78 14.66 -25.52
C ALA A 66 23.69 14.62 -26.77
N TRP A 67 24.19 15.76 -27.24
CA TRP A 67 25.13 15.84 -28.36
C TRP A 67 26.60 15.58 -27.97
N GLU A 68 26.91 15.55 -26.67
CA GLU A 68 28.26 15.28 -26.13
C GLU A 68 28.45 13.81 -25.72
N HIS A 69 27.46 12.95 -25.90
CA HIS A 69 27.51 11.53 -25.53
C HIS A 69 28.70 10.77 -26.14
N GLY A 70 29.18 11.21 -27.32
CA GLY A 70 30.36 10.65 -27.99
C GLY A 70 31.70 11.22 -27.53
N LEU A 71 31.72 12.28 -26.72
CA LEU A 71 32.94 12.93 -26.26
C LEU A 71 33.60 12.12 -25.13
N ARG A 72 34.51 11.21 -25.50
CA ARG A 72 35.21 10.33 -24.54
C ARG A 72 35.93 11.14 -23.46
N GLY A 73 35.58 10.91 -22.20
CA GLY A 73 36.17 11.61 -21.06
C GLY A 73 35.65 13.04 -20.86
N GLY A 74 34.56 13.44 -21.52
CA GLY A 74 33.99 14.79 -21.42
C GLY A 74 33.59 15.13 -19.99
N ILE A 75 32.92 14.22 -19.30
CA ILE A 75 32.53 14.41 -17.88
C ILE A 75 33.77 14.45 -16.97
N LEU A 76 34.75 13.59 -17.21
CA LEU A 76 36.02 13.60 -16.45
C LEU A 76 36.74 14.95 -16.57
N ALA A 77 36.80 15.53 -17.77
CA ALA A 77 37.45 16.83 -17.98
C ALA A 77 36.74 17.97 -17.23
N GLN A 78 35.40 17.98 -17.17
CA GLN A 78 34.64 18.95 -16.39
C GLN A 78 34.96 18.85 -14.87
N LEU A 79 35.26 17.65 -14.39
CA LEU A 79 35.70 17.42 -13.00
C LEU A 79 37.19 17.74 -12.76
N GLY A 80 37.91 18.22 -13.78
CA GLY A 80 39.35 18.50 -13.71
C GLY A 80 40.22 17.24 -13.78
N VAL A 81 39.67 16.12 -14.25
CA VAL A 81 40.40 14.86 -14.48
C VAL A 81 40.89 14.87 -15.92
N LEU A 82 42.15 15.28 -16.11
CA LEU A 82 42.77 15.39 -17.43
C LEU A 82 43.73 14.23 -17.72
N PRO A 83 43.90 13.85 -18.99
CA PRO A 83 44.90 12.86 -19.39
C PRO A 83 46.32 13.41 -19.22
N ALA A 84 47.28 12.52 -18.92
CA ALA A 84 48.66 12.90 -18.62
C ALA A 84 49.39 13.65 -19.76
N TYR A 85 48.90 13.57 -21.01
CA TYR A 85 49.54 14.15 -22.20
C TYR A 85 48.83 15.39 -22.76
N SER A 86 47.75 15.89 -22.14
CA SER A 86 46.90 16.95 -22.70
C SER A 86 46.37 17.92 -21.64
N ALA A 87 47.27 18.47 -20.82
CA ALA A 87 46.94 19.45 -19.78
C ALA A 87 46.31 20.75 -20.32
N ASP A 88 46.56 21.13 -21.58
CA ASP A 88 46.17 22.44 -22.13
C ASP A 88 45.11 22.40 -23.27
N ALA A 89 44.70 21.22 -23.77
CA ALA A 89 43.85 21.10 -24.98
C ALA A 89 42.52 20.33 -24.82
N GLY A 90 42.23 19.79 -23.63
CA GLY A 90 41.05 18.95 -23.38
C GLY A 90 41.16 17.53 -23.96
N PRO A 91 40.21 16.63 -23.64
CA PRO A 91 40.25 15.24 -24.11
C PRO A 91 39.87 15.13 -25.60
N THR A 92 40.70 14.44 -26.37
CA THR A 92 40.45 13.96 -27.75
C THR A 92 40.09 12.47 -27.75
N GLU A 93 39.61 11.91 -28.87
CA GLU A 93 39.22 10.48 -28.97
C GLU A 93 40.28 9.49 -28.47
N ASP A 94 41.57 9.81 -28.61
CA ASP A 94 42.69 8.94 -28.24
C ASP A 94 43.38 9.32 -26.91
N SER A 95 42.86 10.33 -26.19
CA SER A 95 43.54 10.95 -25.05
C SER A 95 43.75 10.05 -23.83
N TRP A 96 42.93 9.00 -23.66
CA TRP A 96 43.03 8.06 -22.53
C TRP A 96 43.72 6.73 -22.90
N GLY A 97 44.35 6.67 -24.08
CA GLY A 97 45.11 5.54 -24.58
C GLY A 97 44.27 4.42 -25.23
N ARG A 98 44.78 3.85 -26.33
CA ARG A 98 44.34 2.56 -26.89
C ARG A 98 45.33 1.46 -26.52
N ASP A 99 45.52 1.20 -25.22
CA ASP A 99 46.36 0.07 -24.84
C ASP A 99 45.54 -1.22 -25.00
N THR A 100 45.90 -2.08 -25.95
CA THR A 100 45.10 -3.25 -26.36
C THR A 100 45.02 -4.35 -25.30
N ASP A 101 45.86 -4.28 -24.26
CA ASP A 101 45.97 -5.28 -23.20
C ASP A 101 45.20 -4.94 -21.91
N GLN A 102 44.57 -3.75 -21.82
CA GLN A 102 43.79 -3.31 -20.65
C GLN A 102 42.43 -2.70 -21.03
N PRO A 103 41.43 -2.74 -20.14
CA PRO A 103 40.16 -2.05 -20.39
C PRO A 103 40.38 -0.55 -20.55
N SER A 104 39.77 0.06 -21.58
CA SER A 104 40.01 1.47 -21.95
C SER A 104 39.65 2.48 -20.85
N TRP A 105 38.87 2.10 -19.84
CA TRP A 105 38.51 2.94 -18.71
C TRP A 105 39.54 2.96 -17.57
N LEU A 106 40.47 2.00 -17.50
CA LEU A 106 41.33 1.84 -16.31
C LEU A 106 42.31 3.00 -16.06
N PRO A 107 43.00 3.55 -17.09
CA PRO A 107 43.84 4.75 -16.90
C PRO A 107 43.01 5.95 -16.43
N ALA A 108 41.84 6.15 -17.05
CA ALA A 108 40.88 7.19 -16.67
C ALA A 108 40.35 7.01 -15.24
N GLY A 109 40.06 5.77 -14.83
CA GLY A 109 39.61 5.42 -13.49
C GLY A 109 40.67 5.67 -12.42
N ARG A 110 41.96 5.43 -12.70
CA ARG A 110 43.05 5.78 -11.78
C ARG A 110 43.20 7.29 -11.63
N ALA A 111 43.14 8.04 -12.72
CA ALA A 111 43.18 9.50 -12.69
C ALA A 111 41.98 10.08 -11.92
N ALA A 112 40.79 9.52 -12.13
CA ALA A 112 39.57 9.89 -11.41
C ALA A 112 39.70 9.60 -9.90
N LEU A 113 40.23 8.42 -9.53
CA LEU A 113 40.48 8.08 -8.12
C LEU A 113 41.43 9.08 -7.45
N GLU A 114 42.54 9.41 -8.08
CA GLU A 114 43.49 10.38 -7.54
C GLU A 114 42.86 11.77 -7.39
N ALA A 115 42.10 12.22 -8.39
CA ALA A 115 41.42 13.52 -8.34
C ALA A 115 40.35 13.59 -7.25
N LEU A 116 39.52 12.55 -7.12
CA LEU A 116 38.47 12.48 -6.10
C LEU A 116 39.03 12.38 -4.69
N SER A 117 40.09 11.59 -4.46
CA SER A 117 40.77 11.56 -3.16
C SER A 117 41.42 12.90 -2.83
N ARG A 118 42.03 13.59 -3.79
CA ARG A 118 42.55 14.95 -3.56
C ARG A 118 41.45 15.94 -3.20
N LEU A 119 40.28 15.84 -3.82
CA LEU A 119 39.14 16.70 -3.52
C LEU A 119 38.66 16.52 -2.07
N ALA A 120 38.63 15.26 -1.59
CA ALA A 120 38.15 14.90 -0.25
C ALA A 120 39.26 14.93 0.83
N ALA A 121 40.52 15.23 0.48
CA ALA A 121 41.66 15.15 1.40
C ALA A 121 41.60 16.15 2.57
N ASN A 122 40.93 17.29 2.39
CA ASN A 122 40.87 18.38 3.37
C ASN A 122 39.51 18.49 4.08
N GLY A 123 38.60 17.53 3.86
CA GLY A 123 37.24 17.56 4.39
C GLY A 123 36.24 16.91 3.45
N PRO A 124 34.95 16.87 3.84
CA PRO A 124 33.92 16.24 3.03
C PRO A 124 33.74 16.93 1.67
N ALA A 125 33.64 16.12 0.63
CA ALA A 125 33.50 16.58 -0.76
C ALA A 125 32.19 16.10 -1.38
N LEU A 126 31.67 16.89 -2.32
CA LEU A 126 30.47 16.59 -3.09
C LEU A 126 30.77 16.66 -4.59
N VAL A 127 30.44 15.61 -5.31
CA VAL A 127 30.45 15.59 -6.78
C VAL A 127 29.02 15.46 -7.28
N VAL A 128 28.59 16.39 -8.14
CA VAL A 128 27.29 16.33 -8.80
C VAL A 128 27.47 16.01 -10.28
N LEU A 129 26.81 14.95 -10.75
CA LEU A 129 26.79 14.50 -12.14
C LEU A 129 25.35 14.66 -12.67
N ASP A 130 25.10 15.67 -13.49
CA ASP A 130 23.75 15.95 -14.00
C ASP A 130 23.51 15.25 -15.35
N ALA A 131 22.31 14.68 -15.51
CA ALA A 131 21.82 14.02 -16.72
C ALA A 131 22.69 12.87 -17.24
N ILE A 132 23.14 11.97 -16.36
CA ILE A 132 24.13 10.93 -16.69
C ILE A 132 23.69 9.95 -17.79
N GLU A 133 22.40 9.89 -18.15
CA GLU A 133 21.93 9.15 -19.33
C GLU A 133 22.54 9.64 -20.65
N HIS A 134 23.04 10.87 -20.67
CA HIS A 134 23.73 11.47 -21.82
C HIS A 134 25.25 11.45 -21.68
N ALA A 135 25.79 10.98 -20.55
CA ALA A 135 27.23 10.97 -20.31
C ALA A 135 27.94 9.93 -21.18
N ASP A 136 29.22 10.17 -21.47
CA ASP A 136 30.05 9.22 -22.19
C ASP A 136 30.36 7.99 -21.32
N THR A 137 30.32 6.80 -21.93
CA THR A 137 30.50 5.53 -21.23
C THR A 137 31.84 5.44 -20.49
N LEU A 138 32.91 6.00 -21.09
CA LEU A 138 34.26 5.98 -20.50
C LEU A 138 34.28 6.70 -19.15
N SER A 139 33.70 7.90 -19.08
CA SER A 139 33.63 8.66 -17.83
C SER A 139 32.83 7.95 -16.76
N LEU A 140 31.69 7.36 -17.11
CA LEU A 140 30.86 6.61 -16.16
C LEU A 140 31.59 5.38 -15.62
N GLU A 141 32.23 4.59 -16.47
CA GLU A 141 33.03 3.42 -16.04
C GLU A 141 34.19 3.82 -15.13
N ALA A 142 34.91 4.89 -15.48
CA ALA A 142 36.02 5.43 -14.70
C ALA A 142 35.57 5.93 -13.32
N LEU A 143 34.45 6.67 -13.25
CA LEU A 143 33.89 7.19 -12.01
C LEU A 143 33.35 6.05 -11.12
N ALA A 144 32.66 5.06 -11.69
CA ALA A 144 32.20 3.89 -10.93
C ALA A 144 33.38 3.11 -10.31
N TYR A 145 34.50 2.99 -11.04
CA TYR A 145 35.73 2.41 -10.52
C TYR A 145 36.30 3.21 -9.35
N ALA A 146 36.36 4.54 -9.48
CA ALA A 146 36.97 5.45 -8.52
C ALA A 146 36.16 5.55 -7.22
N VAL A 147 34.84 5.77 -7.31
CA VAL A 147 33.94 5.93 -6.16
C VAL A 147 34.05 4.75 -5.18
N ARG A 148 34.24 3.53 -5.68
CA ARG A 148 34.38 2.34 -4.83
C ARG A 148 35.70 2.22 -4.07
N ARG A 149 36.67 3.08 -4.36
CA ARG A 149 38.05 3.01 -3.86
C ARG A 149 38.48 4.28 -3.13
N VAL A 150 37.63 5.30 -3.08
CA VAL A 150 37.84 6.47 -2.24
C VAL A 150 37.47 6.10 -0.79
N HIS A 151 38.43 6.29 0.12
CA HIS A 151 38.27 6.09 1.56
C HIS A 151 38.08 7.39 2.33
N ASP A 152 38.11 8.51 1.63
CA ASP A 152 37.89 9.85 2.16
C ASP A 152 36.38 10.19 2.15
N PRO A 153 35.93 11.20 2.91
CA PRO A 153 34.52 11.57 2.98
C PRO A 153 34.03 12.20 1.66
N LEU A 154 33.45 11.38 0.79
CA LEU A 154 32.97 11.80 -0.53
C LEU A 154 31.50 11.41 -0.71
N VAL A 155 30.69 12.34 -1.21
CA VAL A 155 29.34 12.07 -1.70
C VAL A 155 29.29 12.33 -3.20
N VAL A 156 28.77 11.37 -3.97
CA VAL A 156 28.50 11.53 -5.41
C VAL A 156 27.01 11.50 -5.64
N LEU A 157 26.44 12.60 -6.13
CA LEU A 157 25.04 12.69 -6.55
C LEU A 157 24.98 12.70 -8.06
N ALA A 158 24.30 11.71 -8.64
CA ALA A 158 24.03 11.68 -10.06
C ALA A 158 22.53 11.87 -10.33
N THR A 159 22.15 12.45 -11.48
CA THR A 159 20.75 12.56 -11.88
C THR A 159 20.51 11.81 -13.18
N HIS A 160 19.36 11.15 -13.33
CA HIS A 160 18.90 10.70 -14.64
C HIS A 160 17.38 10.68 -14.80
N GLY A 161 16.95 10.76 -16.06
CA GLY A 161 15.58 10.56 -16.52
C GLY A 161 15.18 9.08 -16.72
N PRO A 162 13.97 8.82 -17.23
CA PRO A 162 13.46 7.46 -17.45
C PRO A 162 14.35 6.60 -18.36
N ALA A 163 15.02 7.20 -19.34
CA ALA A 163 15.92 6.50 -20.26
C ALA A 163 17.15 5.91 -19.54
N GLY A 164 17.68 6.59 -18.52
CA GLY A 164 18.80 6.11 -17.72
C GLY A 164 18.49 4.88 -16.86
N ARG A 165 17.20 4.52 -16.72
CA ARG A 165 16.76 3.32 -15.99
C ARG A 165 16.71 2.06 -16.85
N LEU A 166 16.82 2.20 -18.18
CA LEU A 166 16.71 1.05 -19.08
C LEU A 166 17.83 0.04 -18.78
N PRO A 167 17.51 -1.26 -18.61
CA PRO A 167 18.52 -2.30 -18.41
C PRO A 167 19.55 -2.27 -19.53
N GLY A 168 20.84 -2.26 -19.16
CA GLY A 168 21.95 -2.18 -20.11
C GLY A 168 22.34 -0.77 -20.55
N SER A 169 21.65 0.28 -20.09
CA SER A 169 22.13 1.66 -20.30
C SER A 169 23.41 1.95 -19.49
N PRO A 170 24.32 2.80 -19.99
CA PRO A 170 25.52 3.19 -19.25
C PRO A 170 25.23 3.80 -17.87
N ALA A 171 24.16 4.58 -17.74
CA ALA A 171 23.72 5.16 -16.48
C ALA A 171 23.29 4.10 -15.44
N ALA A 172 22.51 3.09 -15.87
CA ALA A 172 22.13 1.98 -15.00
C ALA A 172 23.36 1.15 -14.57
N ALA A 173 24.27 0.90 -15.51
CA ALA A 173 25.52 0.19 -15.23
C ALA A 173 26.40 0.97 -14.22
N PHE A 174 26.49 2.29 -14.35
CA PHE A 174 27.16 3.16 -13.37
C PHE A 174 26.52 3.04 -11.98
N ALA A 175 25.20 3.20 -11.89
CA ALA A 175 24.48 3.14 -10.61
C ALA A 175 24.73 1.81 -9.88
N ASP A 176 24.67 0.70 -10.60
CA ASP A 176 24.92 -0.63 -10.04
C ASP A 176 26.39 -0.83 -9.67
N ALA A 177 27.31 -0.43 -10.55
CA ALA A 177 28.74 -0.56 -10.31
C ALA A 177 29.21 0.31 -9.14
N ALA A 178 28.66 1.51 -8.97
CA ALA A 178 28.95 2.44 -7.87
C ALA A 178 28.20 2.08 -6.56
N ARG A 179 27.30 1.08 -6.58
CA ARG A 179 26.39 0.74 -5.48
C ARG A 179 25.56 1.95 -5.01
N ALA A 180 25.09 2.73 -5.97
CA ALA A 180 24.37 3.95 -5.69
C ALA A 180 23.03 3.69 -5.00
N ARG A 181 22.71 4.49 -3.99
CA ARG A 181 21.36 4.57 -3.42
C ARG A 181 20.46 5.29 -4.42
N ARG A 182 19.32 4.69 -4.75
CA ARG A 182 18.36 5.27 -5.69
C ARG A 182 17.33 6.10 -4.92
N ILE A 183 17.17 7.36 -5.28
CA ILE A 183 16.20 8.28 -4.70
C ILE A 183 15.28 8.74 -5.83
N VAL A 184 14.03 8.25 -5.81
CA VAL A 184 13.04 8.60 -6.83
C VAL A 184 12.32 9.87 -6.40
N LEU A 185 12.29 10.89 -7.26
CA LEU A 185 11.54 12.12 -7.01
C LEU A 185 10.12 11.97 -7.54
N ASP A 186 9.17 11.86 -6.61
CA ASP A 186 7.75 11.82 -6.93
C ASP A 186 7.25 13.20 -7.36
N PRO A 187 6.19 13.28 -8.19
CA PRO A 187 5.52 14.54 -8.49
C PRO A 187 5.07 15.30 -7.24
N LEU A 188 5.12 16.63 -7.29
CA LEU A 188 4.64 17.46 -6.20
C LEU A 188 3.13 17.26 -5.99
N ALA A 189 2.74 17.09 -4.73
CA ALA A 189 1.34 17.13 -4.31
C ALA A 189 0.74 18.52 -4.56
N PRO A 190 -0.61 18.64 -4.66
CA PRO A 190 -1.28 19.92 -4.84
C PRO A 190 -0.83 20.99 -3.83
N GLU A 191 -0.69 20.64 -2.55
CA GLU A 191 -0.27 21.54 -1.48
C GLU A 191 1.14 22.10 -1.74
N ALA A 192 2.07 21.24 -2.15
CA ALA A 192 3.42 21.64 -2.53
C ALA A 192 3.44 22.52 -3.79
N LEU A 193 2.52 22.30 -4.74
CA LEU A 193 2.36 23.20 -5.89
C LEU A 193 1.83 24.57 -5.49
N ARG A 194 0.92 24.64 -4.49
CA ARG A 194 0.45 25.91 -3.94
C ARG A 194 1.57 26.68 -3.25
N GLU A 195 2.40 25.99 -2.46
CA GLU A 195 3.62 26.56 -1.88
C GLU A 195 4.58 27.06 -2.96
N LEU A 196 4.79 26.28 -4.02
CA LEU A 196 5.62 26.67 -5.18
C LEU A 196 5.06 27.92 -5.87
N ALA A 197 3.74 28.00 -6.08
CA ALA A 197 3.08 29.15 -6.68
C ALA A 197 3.24 30.42 -5.81
N ALA A 198 3.03 30.30 -4.49
CA ALA A 198 3.22 31.41 -3.56
C ALA A 198 4.68 31.87 -3.52
N ALA A 199 5.64 30.93 -3.53
CA ALA A 199 7.06 31.23 -3.46
C ALA A 199 7.58 31.90 -4.74
N ARG A 200 7.24 31.34 -5.92
CA ARG A 200 7.83 31.70 -7.22
C ARG A 200 6.98 32.65 -8.06
N ALA A 201 5.67 32.44 -8.11
CA ALA A 201 4.75 33.26 -8.89
C ALA A 201 4.12 34.40 -8.07
N LYS A 202 4.29 34.38 -6.73
CA LYS A 202 3.66 35.34 -5.80
C LYS A 202 2.13 35.36 -5.91
N VAL A 203 1.55 34.20 -6.20
CA VAL A 203 0.09 34.01 -6.28
C VAL A 203 -0.31 32.99 -5.23
N ASP A 204 -1.28 33.35 -4.39
CA ASP A 204 -1.94 32.38 -3.51
C ASP A 204 -3.13 31.77 -4.25
N LEU A 205 -3.00 30.49 -4.60
CA LEU A 205 -4.00 29.79 -5.38
C LEU A 205 -5.15 29.30 -4.49
N THR A 206 -6.37 29.41 -4.98
CA THR A 206 -7.47 28.65 -4.39
C THR A 206 -7.20 27.14 -4.53
N PRO A 207 -7.83 26.30 -3.71
CA PRO A 207 -7.73 24.84 -3.82
C PRO A 207 -8.16 24.32 -5.20
N GLU A 208 -9.18 24.93 -5.80
CA GLU A 208 -9.63 24.63 -7.15
C GLU A 208 -8.59 25.03 -8.21
N ALA A 209 -7.97 26.21 -8.06
CA ALA A 209 -6.89 26.67 -8.93
C ALA A 209 -5.63 25.80 -8.80
N THR A 210 -5.34 25.34 -7.58
CA THR A 210 -4.23 24.42 -7.29
C THR A 210 -4.44 23.08 -7.98
N GLN A 211 -5.66 22.55 -7.94
CA GLN A 211 -6.01 21.32 -8.65
C GLN A 211 -5.95 21.50 -10.17
N ALA A 212 -6.32 22.67 -10.69
CA ALA A 212 -6.14 22.99 -12.11
C ALA A 212 -4.66 23.01 -12.51
N LEU A 213 -3.80 23.64 -11.70
CA LEU A 213 -2.35 23.62 -11.89
C LEU A 213 -1.78 22.20 -11.87
N TRP A 214 -2.22 21.37 -10.91
CA TRP A 214 -1.81 19.97 -10.84
C TRP A 214 -2.23 19.18 -12.09
N ARG A 215 -3.43 19.42 -12.64
CA ARG A 215 -3.89 18.71 -13.85
C ARG A 215 -3.01 19.00 -15.08
N VAL A 216 -2.64 20.26 -15.31
CA VAL A 216 -1.85 20.66 -16.49
C VAL A 216 -0.35 20.40 -16.33
N SER A 217 0.15 20.24 -15.11
CA SER A 217 1.57 19.97 -14.83
C SER A 217 1.87 18.54 -14.38
N ARG A 218 0.85 17.80 -13.93
CA ARG A 218 0.95 16.51 -13.23
C ARG A 218 1.95 16.52 -12.08
N GLY A 219 2.05 17.63 -11.34
CA GLY A 219 2.99 17.77 -10.23
C GLY A 219 4.44 18.00 -10.65
N ASN A 220 4.72 18.19 -11.94
CA ASN A 220 6.05 18.55 -12.43
C ASN A 220 6.33 20.04 -12.17
N PRO A 221 7.32 20.40 -11.32
CA PRO A 221 7.60 21.79 -10.97
C PRO A 221 7.89 22.70 -12.17
N ALA A 222 8.66 22.24 -13.16
CA ALA A 222 9.00 23.06 -14.32
C ALA A 222 7.75 23.39 -15.15
N LEU A 223 6.91 22.38 -15.42
CA LEU A 223 5.65 22.57 -16.13
C LEU A 223 4.66 23.43 -15.34
N ALA A 224 4.65 23.29 -14.01
CA ALA A 224 3.80 24.11 -13.14
C ALA A 224 4.21 25.60 -13.19
N LEU A 225 5.51 25.90 -13.13
CA LEU A 225 6.01 27.27 -13.24
C LEU A 225 5.70 27.88 -14.60
N GLU A 226 5.85 27.12 -15.68
CA GLU A 226 5.47 27.56 -17.02
C GLU A 226 3.95 27.80 -17.13
N ALA A 227 3.12 26.91 -16.60
CA ALA A 227 1.67 27.06 -16.57
C ALA A 227 1.24 28.31 -15.77
N LEU A 228 1.91 28.60 -14.66
CA LEU A 228 1.67 29.81 -13.86
C LEU A 228 2.04 31.07 -14.64
N ALA A 229 3.20 31.09 -15.31
CA ALA A 229 3.62 32.23 -16.12
C ALA A 229 2.62 32.51 -17.26
N ASN A 230 2.27 31.48 -18.03
CA ASN A 230 1.29 31.59 -19.12
C ASN A 230 -0.12 31.95 -18.62
N GLY A 231 -0.52 31.42 -17.47
CA GLY A 231 -1.78 31.76 -16.82
C GLY A 231 -1.85 33.23 -16.39
N ALA A 232 -0.76 33.75 -15.81
CA ALA A 232 -0.69 35.14 -15.38
C ALA A 232 -0.81 36.12 -16.56
N GLU A 233 -0.20 35.77 -17.70
CA GLU A 233 -0.31 36.55 -18.94
C GLU A 233 -1.71 36.49 -19.56
N SER A 234 -2.35 35.32 -19.57
CA SER A 234 -3.61 35.09 -20.28
C SER A 234 -4.88 35.52 -19.53
N ILE A 235 -4.94 35.28 -18.21
CA ILE A 235 -6.14 35.54 -17.39
C ILE A 235 -5.89 36.48 -16.21
N GLY A 236 -4.67 37.03 -16.09
CA GLY A 236 -4.28 37.93 -15.01
C GLY A 236 -4.07 37.22 -13.66
N ALA A 237 -3.45 37.92 -12.70
CA ALA A 237 -3.12 37.37 -11.39
C ALA A 237 -4.36 36.96 -10.56
N GLU A 238 -5.42 37.77 -10.59
CA GLU A 238 -6.67 37.47 -9.88
C GLU A 238 -7.40 36.25 -10.49
N GLY A 239 -7.46 36.18 -11.83
CA GLY A 239 -8.06 35.03 -12.52
C GLY A 239 -7.26 33.75 -12.29
N LEU A 240 -5.94 33.83 -12.30
CA LEU A 240 -5.04 32.72 -11.99
C LEU A 240 -5.21 32.25 -10.54
N ALA A 241 -5.27 33.18 -9.58
CA ALA A 241 -5.50 32.86 -8.17
C ALA A 241 -6.83 32.13 -7.96
N ALA A 242 -7.89 32.58 -8.62
CA ALA A 242 -9.24 32.03 -8.44
C ALA A 242 -9.48 30.71 -9.19
N HIS A 243 -8.92 30.55 -10.39
CA HIS A 243 -9.30 29.48 -11.32
C HIS A 243 -8.15 28.61 -11.83
N GLY A 244 -6.90 29.02 -11.61
CA GLY A 244 -5.72 28.32 -12.08
C GLY A 244 -5.55 28.37 -13.61
N PRO A 245 -4.45 27.78 -14.12
CA PRO A 245 -4.22 27.66 -15.55
C PRO A 245 -5.25 26.72 -16.19
N ARG A 246 -5.76 27.10 -17.37
CA ARG A 246 -6.80 26.34 -18.10
C ARG A 246 -6.32 25.70 -19.39
N ALA A 247 -5.24 26.21 -19.97
CA ALA A 247 -4.67 25.73 -21.22
C ALA A 247 -3.57 24.69 -20.96
N VAL A 248 -3.31 23.84 -21.95
CA VAL A 248 -2.12 23.00 -21.96
C VAL A 248 -0.86 23.87 -21.87
N VAL A 249 0.16 23.36 -21.19
CA VAL A 249 1.44 24.05 -21.01
C VAL A 249 2.08 24.29 -22.38
N PRO A 250 2.53 25.53 -22.71
CA PRO A 250 3.02 25.86 -24.05
C PRO A 250 4.12 24.94 -24.59
N SER A 251 5.08 24.54 -23.77
CA SER A 251 6.15 23.61 -24.14
C SER A 251 5.63 22.21 -24.49
N VAL A 252 4.60 21.73 -23.78
CA VAL A 252 3.94 20.46 -24.08
C VAL A 252 3.14 20.57 -25.38
N ALA A 253 2.40 21.66 -25.56
CA ALA A 253 1.65 21.93 -26.80
C ALA A 253 2.60 22.02 -28.01
N ALA A 254 3.70 22.76 -27.91
CA ALA A 254 4.71 22.89 -28.95
C ALA A 254 5.36 21.54 -29.30
N ARG A 255 5.68 20.72 -28.28
CA ARG A 255 6.22 19.37 -28.47
C ARG A 255 5.22 18.45 -29.19
N ALA A 256 3.96 18.47 -28.79
CA ALA A 256 2.90 17.70 -29.45
C ALA A 256 2.73 18.14 -30.91
N ALA A 257 2.62 19.45 -31.16
CA ALA A 257 2.49 20.01 -32.50
C ALA A 257 3.68 19.65 -33.42
N ALA A 258 4.92 19.77 -32.91
CA ALA A 258 6.14 19.42 -33.66
C ALA A 258 6.25 17.92 -33.94
N ALA A 259 5.74 17.06 -33.06
CA ALA A 259 5.66 15.63 -33.29
C ALA A 259 4.59 15.29 -34.34
N LEU A 260 3.37 15.83 -34.20
CA LEU A 260 2.26 15.62 -35.14
C LEU A 260 2.59 16.12 -36.56
N ALA A 261 3.28 17.25 -36.69
CA ALA A 261 3.64 17.82 -37.99
C ALA A 261 4.61 16.94 -38.81
N ARG A 262 5.36 16.04 -38.16
CA ARG A 262 6.30 15.13 -38.81
C ARG A 262 5.68 13.77 -39.17
N LEU A 263 4.46 13.51 -38.73
CA LEU A 263 3.80 12.23 -38.98
C LEU A 263 3.16 12.17 -40.37
N PRO A 264 3.20 10.99 -41.03
CA PRO A 264 2.33 10.71 -42.17
C PRO A 264 0.84 10.87 -41.80
N PRO A 265 -0.05 11.20 -42.76
CA PRO A 265 -1.47 11.45 -42.48
C PRO A 265 -2.17 10.33 -41.70
N GLY A 266 -1.93 9.06 -42.05
CA GLY A 266 -2.52 7.92 -41.34
C GLY A 266 -2.01 7.75 -39.91
N ALA A 267 -0.73 8.04 -39.66
CA ALA A 267 -0.16 8.01 -38.31
C ALA A 267 -0.70 9.16 -37.44
N ARG A 268 -0.86 10.35 -38.03
CA ARG A 268 -1.47 11.50 -37.35
C ARG A 268 -2.92 11.21 -36.96
N ALA A 269 -3.74 10.72 -37.91
CA ALA A 269 -5.12 10.35 -37.64
C ALA A 269 -5.24 9.25 -36.58
N LEU A 270 -4.29 8.30 -36.56
CA LEU A 270 -4.22 7.27 -35.53
C LEU A 270 -3.94 7.86 -34.13
N VAL A 271 -3.00 8.81 -34.01
CA VAL A 271 -2.72 9.48 -32.72
C VAL A 271 -3.93 10.27 -32.24
N GLU A 272 -4.59 11.02 -33.14
CA GLU A 272 -5.81 11.79 -32.85
C GLU A 272 -6.99 10.88 -32.45
N ALA A 273 -7.14 9.71 -33.10
CA ALA A 273 -8.14 8.72 -32.72
C ALA A 273 -7.85 8.14 -31.33
N VAL A 274 -6.60 7.76 -31.05
CA VAL A 274 -6.20 7.21 -29.74
C VAL A 274 -6.34 8.26 -28.63
N SER A 275 -6.12 9.56 -28.90
CA SER A 275 -6.36 10.62 -27.92
C SER A 275 -7.84 10.70 -27.55
N VAL A 276 -8.74 10.69 -28.53
CA VAL A 276 -10.19 10.75 -28.30
C VAL A 276 -10.71 9.49 -27.58
N LEU A 277 -10.33 8.30 -28.04
CA LEU A 277 -10.71 7.02 -27.40
C LEU A 277 -10.27 6.98 -25.93
N GLY A 278 -9.04 7.41 -25.66
CA GLY A 278 -8.47 7.36 -24.32
C GLY A 278 -8.27 5.96 -23.77
N GLY A 279 -7.57 5.86 -22.63
CA GLY A 279 -7.25 4.55 -22.04
C GLY A 279 -6.30 3.75 -22.93
N THR A 280 -6.63 2.48 -23.16
CA THR A 280 -5.82 1.51 -23.91
C THR A 280 -6.62 0.87 -25.06
N PRO A 281 -7.09 1.64 -26.06
CA PRO A 281 -7.91 1.12 -27.13
C PRO A 281 -7.18 0.04 -27.94
N THR A 282 -7.96 -0.88 -28.50
CA THR A 282 -7.42 -1.84 -29.47
C THR A 282 -7.06 -1.10 -30.76
N GLY A 283 -6.01 -1.56 -31.42
CA GLY A 283 -5.56 -1.02 -32.70
C GLY A 283 -6.64 -1.09 -33.77
N ALA A 284 -7.55 -2.07 -33.71
CA ALA A 284 -8.69 -2.19 -34.62
C ALA A 284 -9.68 -1.02 -34.46
N VAL A 285 -10.10 -0.72 -33.23
CA VAL A 285 -11.04 0.39 -32.94
C VAL A 285 -10.38 1.74 -33.27
N ALA A 286 -9.11 1.90 -32.93
CA ALA A 286 -8.36 3.11 -33.25
C ALA A 286 -8.16 3.30 -34.76
N ALA A 287 -7.85 2.24 -35.50
CA ALA A 287 -7.72 2.27 -36.96
C ALA A 287 -9.03 2.65 -37.64
N GLN A 288 -10.14 2.08 -37.17
CA GLN A 288 -11.47 2.37 -37.70
C GLN A 288 -11.85 3.85 -37.47
N LEU A 289 -11.63 4.38 -36.27
CA LEU A 289 -11.89 5.79 -35.97
C LEU A 289 -10.98 6.73 -36.79
N ALA A 290 -9.71 6.33 -36.98
CA ALA A 290 -8.73 7.06 -37.78
C ALA A 290 -9.01 7.00 -39.30
N GLY A 291 -9.99 6.20 -39.74
CA GLY A 291 -10.29 6.00 -41.16
C GLY A 291 -9.20 5.27 -41.93
N LEU A 292 -8.41 4.41 -41.26
CA LEU A 292 -7.45 3.53 -41.93
C LEU A 292 -8.20 2.41 -42.67
N PRO A 293 -7.64 1.87 -43.77
CA PRO A 293 -8.30 0.81 -44.54
C PRO A 293 -8.65 -0.41 -43.67
N GLU A 294 -9.92 -0.81 -43.68
CA GLU A 294 -10.40 -1.94 -42.89
C GLU A 294 -9.64 -3.24 -43.22
N GLY A 295 -9.28 -4.00 -42.18
CA GLY A 295 -8.57 -5.26 -42.32
C GLY A 295 -7.09 -5.15 -42.76
N ASN A 296 -6.56 -3.93 -42.94
CA ASN A 296 -5.17 -3.73 -43.35
C ASN A 296 -4.24 -3.60 -42.14
N ALA A 297 -3.73 -4.74 -41.66
CA ALA A 297 -2.78 -4.79 -40.55
C ALA A 297 -1.46 -4.05 -40.85
N GLU A 298 -1.00 -4.06 -42.10
CA GLU A 298 0.25 -3.40 -42.51
C GLU A 298 0.13 -1.87 -42.39
N ALA A 299 -1.00 -1.29 -42.82
CA ALA A 299 -1.26 0.14 -42.67
C ALA A 299 -1.34 0.58 -41.19
N LEU A 300 -1.99 -0.22 -40.35
CA LEU A 300 -2.05 0.02 -38.90
C LEU A 300 -0.67 -0.04 -38.26
N LEU A 301 0.13 -1.08 -38.57
CA LEU A 301 1.47 -1.22 -38.01
C LEU A 301 2.40 -0.09 -38.47
N ALA A 302 2.37 0.28 -39.75
CA ALA A 302 3.15 1.40 -40.26
C ALA A 302 2.79 2.74 -39.58
N ALA A 303 1.48 2.98 -39.35
CA ALA A 303 1.00 4.16 -38.64
C ALA A 303 1.42 4.15 -37.15
N ALA A 304 1.32 2.99 -36.49
CA ALA A 304 1.72 2.79 -35.10
C ALA A 304 3.23 2.95 -34.91
N ASP A 305 4.06 2.40 -35.81
CA ASP A 305 5.52 2.51 -35.78
C ASP A 305 5.99 3.95 -35.96
N ALA A 306 5.37 4.70 -36.88
CA ALA A 306 5.65 6.12 -37.07
C ALA A 306 5.30 6.93 -35.81
N ALA A 307 4.14 6.68 -35.20
CA ALA A 307 3.71 7.34 -33.98
C ALA A 307 4.55 6.96 -32.74
N TRP A 308 4.99 5.71 -32.65
CA TRP A 308 5.90 5.22 -31.61
C TRP A 308 7.29 5.86 -31.73
N SER A 309 7.82 5.93 -32.96
CA SER A 309 9.11 6.56 -33.26
C SER A 309 9.10 8.06 -32.99
N ALA A 310 7.96 8.72 -33.19
CA ALA A 310 7.75 10.12 -32.82
C ALA A 310 7.58 10.34 -31.30
N GLY A 311 7.52 9.27 -30.50
CA GLY A 311 7.39 9.33 -29.04
C GLY A 311 5.98 9.66 -28.54
N LEU A 312 4.95 9.55 -29.40
CA LEU A 312 3.57 9.89 -29.06
C LEU A 312 2.79 8.69 -28.54
N LEU A 313 2.97 7.51 -29.14
CA LEU A 313 2.31 6.28 -28.73
C LEU A 313 3.26 5.29 -28.06
N GLU A 314 2.72 4.54 -27.11
CA GLU A 314 3.18 3.23 -26.71
C GLU A 314 2.31 2.16 -27.39
N CYS A 315 2.97 1.10 -27.84
CA CYS A 315 2.34 -0.01 -28.53
C CYS A 315 2.64 -1.29 -27.76
N ARG A 316 1.61 -2.02 -27.34
CA ARG A 316 1.75 -3.33 -26.67
C ARG A 316 0.83 -4.35 -27.28
N THR A 317 1.33 -5.55 -27.51
CA THR A 317 0.48 -6.67 -27.93
C THR A 317 0.10 -7.50 -26.71
N VAL A 318 -1.19 -7.58 -26.41
CA VAL A 318 -1.74 -8.36 -25.28
C VAL A 318 -2.74 -9.35 -25.83
N ALA A 319 -2.52 -10.64 -25.56
CA ALA A 319 -3.37 -11.74 -26.04
C ALA A 319 -3.66 -11.71 -27.55
N GLY A 320 -2.66 -11.30 -28.35
CA GLY A 320 -2.77 -11.21 -29.82
C GLY A 320 -3.39 -9.91 -30.36
N THR A 321 -3.76 -8.97 -29.48
CA THR A 321 -4.35 -7.69 -29.87
C THR A 321 -3.36 -6.56 -29.64
N LEU A 322 -3.13 -5.72 -30.66
CA LEU A 322 -2.37 -4.49 -30.52
C LEU A 322 -3.18 -3.50 -29.68
N GLN A 323 -2.61 -3.02 -28.58
CA GLN A 323 -3.13 -1.96 -27.73
C GLN A 323 -2.26 -0.72 -27.92
N LEU A 324 -2.93 0.42 -28.07
CA LEU A 324 -2.30 1.71 -28.29
C LEU A 324 -2.56 2.60 -27.08
N THR A 325 -1.58 3.39 -26.65
CA THR A 325 -1.75 4.32 -25.53
C THR A 325 -0.90 5.55 -25.79
N ILE A 326 -1.41 6.74 -25.49
CA ILE A 326 -0.57 7.94 -25.52
C ILE A 326 0.42 7.87 -24.36
N ARG A 327 1.71 8.04 -24.68
CA ARG A 327 2.82 7.85 -23.72
C ARG A 327 2.71 8.74 -22.48
N ASP A 328 2.12 9.92 -22.61
CA ASP A 328 2.01 10.92 -21.55
C ASP A 328 0.59 11.53 -21.57
N PRO A 329 -0.15 11.52 -20.44
CA PRO A 329 -1.46 12.17 -20.34
C PRO A 329 -1.46 13.65 -20.74
N LEU A 330 -0.36 14.38 -20.50
CA LEU A 330 -0.25 15.78 -20.91
C LEU A 330 -0.12 15.92 -22.44
N LEU A 331 0.49 14.93 -23.11
CA LEU A 331 0.50 14.89 -24.57
C LEU A 331 -0.90 14.60 -25.14
N ARG A 332 -1.70 13.78 -24.46
CA ARG A 332 -3.09 13.55 -24.86
C ARG A 332 -3.88 14.85 -24.85
N ASP A 333 -3.84 15.59 -23.74
CA ASP A 333 -4.52 16.87 -23.60
C ASP A 333 -4.06 17.86 -24.70
N ALA A 334 -2.76 17.87 -25.00
CA ALA A 334 -2.18 18.69 -26.07
C ALA A 334 -2.66 18.31 -27.49
N VAL A 335 -2.74 17.00 -27.79
CA VAL A 335 -3.25 16.50 -29.08
C VAL A 335 -4.73 16.85 -29.23
N GLU A 336 -5.53 16.67 -28.18
CA GLU A 336 -6.95 17.01 -28.20
C GLU A 336 -7.19 18.52 -28.34
N GLU A 337 -6.36 19.37 -27.73
CA GLU A 337 -6.42 20.82 -27.92
C GLU A 337 -6.06 21.21 -29.37
N ALA A 338 -5.10 20.52 -29.99
CA ALA A 338 -4.66 20.76 -31.37
C ALA A 338 -5.71 20.37 -32.44
N LEU A 339 -6.65 19.47 -32.15
CA LEU A 339 -7.74 19.10 -33.05
C LEU A 339 -8.71 20.27 -33.33
N GLY A 340 -8.82 21.20 -32.37
CA GLY A 340 -9.86 22.22 -32.38
C GLY A 340 -11.26 21.65 -32.08
N PRO A 341 -12.24 22.51 -31.77
CA PRO A 341 -13.52 22.08 -31.22
C PRO A 341 -14.38 21.25 -32.18
N ALA A 342 -14.39 21.58 -33.47
CA ALA A 342 -15.24 20.92 -34.46
C ALA A 342 -14.77 19.48 -34.77
N GLU A 343 -13.48 19.30 -35.07
CA GLU A 343 -12.94 17.97 -35.36
C GLU A 343 -12.98 17.07 -34.12
N ARG A 344 -12.69 17.63 -32.93
CA ARG A 344 -12.81 16.90 -31.67
C ARG A 344 -14.24 16.40 -31.46
N ALA A 345 -15.25 17.24 -31.62
CA ALA A 345 -16.65 16.83 -31.50
C ALA A 345 -17.00 15.73 -32.52
N ALA A 346 -16.59 15.87 -33.78
CA ALA A 346 -16.83 14.88 -34.83
C ALA A 346 -16.15 13.52 -34.56
N LEU A 347 -14.93 13.51 -34.02
CA LEU A 347 -14.25 12.28 -33.60
C LEU A 347 -14.95 11.64 -32.41
N HIS A 348 -15.38 12.41 -31.40
CA HIS A 348 -16.14 11.87 -30.28
C HIS A 348 -17.50 11.28 -30.72
N THR A 349 -18.23 11.93 -31.63
CA THR A 349 -19.48 11.37 -32.17
C THR A 349 -19.23 10.03 -32.86
N ARG A 350 -18.21 9.92 -33.72
CA ARG A 350 -17.83 8.64 -34.36
C ARG A 350 -17.36 7.61 -33.34
N ALA A 351 -16.59 8.01 -32.34
CA ALA A 351 -16.14 7.11 -31.27
C ALA A 351 -17.32 6.54 -30.47
N ALA A 352 -18.40 7.31 -30.29
CA ALA A 352 -19.61 6.83 -29.65
C ALA A 352 -20.29 5.71 -30.44
N GLU A 353 -20.22 5.72 -31.78
CA GLU A 353 -20.76 4.65 -32.64
C GLU A 353 -19.94 3.35 -32.53
N LEU A 354 -18.65 3.47 -32.20
CA LEU A 354 -17.71 2.34 -32.05
C LEU A 354 -17.61 1.83 -30.59
N ALA A 355 -18.29 2.48 -29.65
CA ALA A 355 -18.19 2.17 -28.24
C ALA A 355 -18.77 0.78 -27.93
N GLY A 356 -18.00 -0.05 -27.21
CA GLY A 356 -18.42 -1.40 -26.82
C GLY A 356 -19.37 -1.45 -25.62
N SER A 357 -19.61 -0.32 -24.96
CA SER A 357 -20.44 -0.22 -23.75
C SER A 357 -21.27 1.07 -23.76
N THR A 358 -22.43 1.04 -23.08
CA THR A 358 -23.27 2.23 -22.87
C THR A 358 -22.51 3.35 -22.16
N ARG A 359 -21.66 3.00 -21.20
CA ARG A 359 -20.80 3.92 -20.45
C ARG A 359 -19.81 4.66 -21.36
N ASP A 360 -19.09 3.92 -22.20
CA ASP A 360 -18.12 4.53 -23.13
C ASP A 360 -18.83 5.40 -24.18
N ARG A 361 -19.98 4.94 -24.68
CA ARG A 361 -20.82 5.69 -25.61
C ARG A 361 -21.23 7.04 -25.02
N LEU A 362 -21.78 7.04 -23.80
CA LEU A 362 -22.20 8.25 -23.10
C LEU A 362 -21.04 9.21 -22.87
N ARG A 363 -19.89 8.70 -22.42
CA ARG A 363 -18.68 9.51 -22.24
C ARG A 363 -18.29 10.25 -23.52
N HIS A 364 -18.34 9.58 -24.67
CA HIS A 364 -18.04 10.22 -25.94
C HIS A 364 -19.10 11.22 -26.37
N LEU A 365 -20.39 10.92 -26.21
CA LEU A 365 -21.47 11.87 -26.52
C LEU A 365 -21.41 13.13 -25.66
N VAL A 366 -21.11 12.99 -24.36
CA VAL A 366 -20.91 14.12 -23.44
C VAL A 366 -19.74 14.98 -23.90
N ALA A 367 -18.63 14.36 -24.28
CA ALA A 367 -17.46 15.09 -24.79
C ALA A 367 -17.69 15.76 -26.17
N ALA A 368 -18.63 15.24 -26.97
CA ALA A 368 -19.06 15.86 -28.23
C ALA A 368 -20.09 16.99 -28.03
N ALA A 369 -20.79 17.02 -26.89
CA ALA A 369 -21.85 17.99 -26.62
C ALA A 369 -21.26 19.41 -26.48
N VAL A 370 -21.68 20.31 -27.37
CA VAL A 370 -21.28 21.73 -27.37
C VAL A 370 -22.26 22.60 -26.57
N MET A 371 -23.50 22.14 -26.45
CA MET A 371 -24.59 22.79 -25.75
C MET A 371 -25.24 21.81 -24.76
N PRO A 372 -25.97 22.30 -23.75
CA PRO A 372 -26.82 21.46 -22.91
C PRO A 372 -27.76 20.58 -23.75
N ASP A 373 -27.91 19.31 -23.36
CA ASP A 373 -28.72 18.29 -24.00
C ASP A 373 -29.47 17.48 -22.93
N ASP A 374 -30.75 17.80 -22.76
CA ASP A 374 -31.61 17.19 -21.75
C ASP A 374 -31.87 15.70 -22.01
N GLY A 375 -31.86 15.28 -23.29
CA GLY A 375 -32.01 13.87 -23.67
C GLY A 375 -30.80 13.05 -23.26
N LEU A 376 -29.60 13.58 -23.51
CA LEU A 376 -28.34 12.97 -23.09
C LEU A 376 -28.18 12.97 -21.57
N ALA A 377 -28.60 14.04 -20.87
CA ALA A 377 -28.63 14.09 -19.42
C ALA A 377 -29.54 13.01 -18.81
N ALA A 378 -30.74 12.81 -19.37
CA ALA A 378 -31.66 11.76 -18.94
C ALA A 378 -31.12 10.35 -19.20
N GLU A 379 -30.33 10.18 -20.27
CA GLU A 379 -29.65 8.91 -20.53
C GLU A 379 -28.55 8.62 -19.51
N ALA A 380 -27.76 9.63 -19.15
CA ALA A 380 -26.76 9.52 -18.08
C ALA A 380 -27.42 9.24 -16.70
N ASP A 381 -28.58 9.82 -16.41
CA ASP A 381 -29.35 9.49 -15.19
C ASP A 381 -29.81 8.01 -15.17
N ARG A 382 -30.21 7.45 -16.31
CA ARG A 382 -30.56 6.02 -16.43
C ARG A 382 -29.36 5.12 -16.22
N LEU A 383 -28.22 5.43 -16.84
CA LEU A 383 -26.98 4.71 -16.59
C LEU A 383 -26.62 4.73 -15.11
N ALA A 384 -26.69 5.90 -14.46
CA ALA A 384 -26.43 6.01 -13.02
C ALA A 384 -27.35 5.10 -12.19
N ALA A 385 -28.63 4.95 -12.56
CA ALA A 385 -29.55 4.05 -11.87
C ALA A 385 -29.21 2.56 -12.07
N GLU A 386 -28.83 2.17 -13.30
CA GLU A 386 -28.39 0.81 -13.64
C GLU A 386 -27.11 0.43 -12.89
N GLU A 387 -26.11 1.30 -12.91
CA GLU A 387 -24.82 1.11 -12.23
C GLU A 387 -24.96 1.09 -10.70
N ALA A 388 -25.89 1.87 -10.15
CA ALA A 388 -26.22 1.80 -8.73
C ALA A 388 -26.86 0.44 -8.35
N GLY A 389 -27.60 -0.18 -9.27
CA GLY A 389 -28.09 -1.56 -9.14
C GLY A 389 -26.94 -2.55 -8.92
N GLU A 390 -25.92 -2.48 -9.77
CA GLU A 390 -24.72 -3.33 -9.72
C GLU A 390 -23.72 -2.93 -8.61
N GLY A 391 -23.86 -1.72 -8.05
CA GLY A 391 -23.01 -1.20 -6.98
C GLY A 391 -21.71 -0.54 -7.44
N ASP A 392 -21.59 -0.19 -8.73
CA ASP A 392 -20.46 0.58 -9.28
C ASP A 392 -20.63 2.07 -9.02
N TRP A 393 -20.44 2.48 -7.77
CA TRP A 393 -20.61 3.87 -7.33
C TRP A 393 -19.67 4.87 -8.02
N SER A 394 -18.54 4.41 -8.56
CA SER A 394 -17.65 5.27 -9.35
C SER A 394 -18.33 5.65 -10.66
N ALA A 395 -18.92 4.69 -11.35
CA ALA A 395 -19.65 4.94 -12.59
C ALA A 395 -20.90 5.80 -12.37
N VAL A 396 -21.59 5.60 -11.23
CA VAL A 396 -22.71 6.45 -10.81
C VAL A 396 -22.26 7.90 -10.68
N ALA A 397 -21.13 8.15 -10.00
CA ALA A 397 -20.59 9.50 -9.84
C ALA A 397 -20.25 10.14 -11.19
N ASP A 398 -19.54 9.42 -12.07
CA ASP A 398 -19.15 9.92 -13.39
C ASP A 398 -20.36 10.29 -14.25
N ALA A 399 -21.37 9.42 -14.29
CA ALA A 399 -22.60 9.65 -15.04
C ALA A 399 -23.37 10.87 -14.51
N LEU A 400 -23.47 11.04 -13.18
CA LEU A 400 -24.16 12.18 -12.57
C LEU A 400 -23.40 13.50 -12.75
N VAL A 401 -22.06 13.48 -12.70
CA VAL A 401 -21.24 14.65 -13.03
C VAL A 401 -21.46 15.05 -14.49
N ALA A 402 -21.44 14.09 -15.42
CA ALA A 402 -21.74 14.35 -16.83
C ALA A 402 -23.15 14.93 -17.02
N ALA A 403 -24.18 14.31 -16.41
CA ALA A 403 -25.55 14.79 -16.47
C ALA A 403 -25.72 16.21 -15.87
N SER A 404 -24.93 16.58 -14.87
CA SER A 404 -24.95 17.94 -14.29
C SER A 404 -24.38 19.01 -15.24
N GLN A 405 -23.52 18.62 -16.19
CA GLN A 405 -22.93 19.54 -17.17
C GLN A 405 -23.83 19.76 -18.38
N LEU A 406 -24.72 18.81 -18.65
CA LEU A 406 -25.58 18.78 -19.84
C LEU A 406 -26.94 19.48 -19.67
N HIS A 407 -27.22 20.14 -18.55
CA HIS A 407 -28.54 20.70 -18.29
C HIS A 407 -28.53 22.21 -18.01
N VAL A 408 -29.63 22.90 -18.32
CA VAL A 408 -29.79 24.35 -18.11
C VAL A 408 -30.47 24.67 -16.78
N ASP A 409 -31.28 23.78 -16.21
CA ASP A 409 -31.96 24.03 -14.93
C ASP A 409 -30.96 23.96 -13.75
N PRO A 410 -30.74 25.05 -12.98
CA PRO A 410 -29.87 25.03 -11.81
C PRO A 410 -30.29 24.00 -10.76
N ALA A 411 -31.59 23.81 -10.50
CA ALA A 411 -32.06 22.92 -9.44
C ALA A 411 -31.73 21.45 -9.73
N LEU A 412 -31.92 21.02 -10.99
CA LEU A 412 -31.58 19.66 -11.42
C LEU A 412 -30.06 19.44 -11.51
N ARG A 413 -29.30 20.49 -11.85
CA ARG A 413 -27.83 20.43 -11.77
C ARG A 413 -27.35 20.25 -10.34
N GLU A 414 -27.95 20.97 -9.40
CA GLU A 414 -27.65 20.86 -7.97
C GLU A 414 -27.97 19.47 -7.42
N ASP A 415 -29.15 18.92 -7.71
CA ASP A 415 -29.52 17.56 -7.29
C ASP A 415 -28.52 16.50 -7.79
N ARG A 416 -28.13 16.58 -9.07
CA ARG A 416 -27.14 15.66 -9.64
C ARG A 416 -25.76 15.81 -9.02
N LEU A 417 -25.32 17.04 -8.72
CA LEU A 417 -24.04 17.27 -8.03
C LEU A 417 -24.06 16.71 -6.60
N LEU A 418 -25.18 16.83 -5.89
CA LEU A 418 -25.35 16.23 -4.56
C LEU A 418 -25.24 14.71 -4.61
N ARG A 419 -25.98 14.08 -5.53
CA ARG A 419 -25.96 12.62 -5.74
C ARG A 419 -24.61 12.12 -6.24
N ALA A 420 -23.92 12.90 -7.09
CA ALA A 420 -22.56 12.59 -7.52
C ALA A 420 -21.57 12.61 -6.35
N ALA A 421 -21.64 13.62 -5.49
CA ALA A 421 -20.79 13.69 -4.30
C ALA A 421 -21.03 12.52 -3.35
N GLU A 422 -22.30 12.16 -3.12
CA GLU A 422 -22.69 10.98 -2.37
C GLU A 422 -22.09 9.69 -2.96
N ALA A 423 -22.21 9.51 -4.29
CA ALA A 423 -21.67 8.36 -5.00
C ALA A 423 -20.13 8.29 -4.92
N MET A 424 -19.41 9.42 -5.03
CA MET A 424 -17.95 9.45 -4.85
C MET A 424 -17.53 8.99 -3.45
N VAL A 425 -18.22 9.46 -2.40
CA VAL A 425 -17.98 9.00 -1.03
C VAL A 425 -18.31 7.50 -0.90
N GLY A 426 -19.41 7.04 -1.50
CA GLY A 426 -19.81 5.63 -1.53
C GLY A 426 -18.81 4.71 -2.24
N ALA A 427 -18.17 5.20 -3.31
CA ALA A 427 -17.10 4.53 -4.05
C ALA A 427 -15.78 4.45 -3.25
N GLY A 428 -15.62 5.31 -2.24
CA GLY A 428 -14.34 5.47 -1.54
C GLY A 428 -13.35 6.35 -2.30
N ASP A 429 -13.82 7.31 -3.10
CA ASP A 429 -12.97 8.30 -3.76
C ASP A 429 -13.13 9.66 -3.08
N LEU A 430 -12.60 9.79 -1.86
CA LEU A 430 -12.69 11.03 -1.10
C LEU A 430 -11.84 12.16 -1.71
N PRO A 431 -10.68 11.93 -2.35
CA PRO A 431 -9.95 12.98 -3.05
C PRO A 431 -10.79 13.63 -4.16
N SER A 432 -11.49 12.84 -4.99
CA SER A 432 -12.39 13.42 -6.01
C SER A 432 -13.65 14.01 -5.41
N ALA A 433 -14.16 13.46 -4.29
CA ALA A 433 -15.31 14.04 -3.58
C ALA A 433 -15.00 15.40 -2.95
N THR A 434 -13.76 15.66 -2.53
CA THR A 434 -13.35 16.89 -1.80
C THR A 434 -13.65 18.19 -2.55
N PRO A 435 -13.24 18.39 -3.82
CA PRO A 435 -13.58 19.61 -4.56
C PRO A 435 -15.09 19.72 -4.79
N LEU A 436 -15.78 18.59 -4.99
CA LEU A 436 -17.23 18.60 -5.17
C LEU A 436 -17.96 18.94 -3.87
N ALA A 437 -17.49 18.46 -2.72
CA ALA A 437 -18.02 18.80 -1.39
C ALA A 437 -17.92 20.31 -1.11
N ARG A 438 -16.80 20.97 -1.49
CA ARG A 438 -16.66 22.44 -1.39
C ARG A 438 -17.66 23.17 -2.29
N ARG A 439 -17.89 22.65 -3.49
CA ARG A 439 -18.93 23.19 -4.37
C ARG A 439 -20.32 23.01 -3.78
N VAL A 440 -20.61 21.85 -3.19
CA VAL A 440 -21.86 21.57 -2.45
C VAL A 440 -22.01 22.52 -1.25
N GLU A 441 -20.93 22.86 -0.55
CA GLU A 441 -20.96 23.87 0.52
C GLU A 441 -21.38 25.26 0.01
N SER A 442 -21.07 25.62 -1.23
CA SER A 442 -21.49 26.90 -1.81
C SER A 442 -22.98 26.95 -2.23
N LEU A 443 -23.65 25.79 -2.29
CA LEU A 443 -25.07 25.71 -2.64
C LEU A 443 -25.97 26.26 -1.52
N PRO A 444 -27.18 26.72 -1.84
CA PRO A 444 -28.18 27.08 -0.84
C PRO A 444 -28.42 25.95 0.16
N GLN A 445 -28.64 26.32 1.42
CA GLN A 445 -28.84 25.34 2.48
C GLN A 445 -30.12 24.52 2.24
N SER A 446 -29.99 23.19 2.31
CA SER A 446 -31.10 22.23 2.22
C SER A 446 -30.78 20.96 3.01
N ALA A 447 -31.82 20.18 3.36
CA ALA A 447 -31.64 18.91 4.05
C ALA A 447 -30.77 17.91 3.24
N ALA A 448 -30.93 17.88 1.91
CA ALA A 448 -30.14 17.02 1.03
C ALA A 448 -28.66 17.45 0.99
N ARG A 449 -28.38 18.75 0.89
CA ARG A 449 -27.02 19.29 0.99
C ARG A 449 -26.36 18.90 2.30
N ASP A 450 -27.05 19.13 3.42
CA ASP A 450 -26.51 18.86 4.74
C ASP A 450 -26.26 17.36 4.96
N ALA A 451 -27.14 16.49 4.45
CA ALA A 451 -26.96 15.04 4.50
C ALA A 451 -25.70 14.57 3.75
N VAL A 452 -25.47 15.06 2.53
CA VAL A 452 -24.29 14.70 1.73
C VAL A 452 -22.99 15.20 2.37
N LEU A 453 -22.99 16.45 2.86
CA LEU A 453 -21.83 16.99 3.57
C LEU A 453 -21.57 16.26 4.89
N ALA A 454 -22.61 15.79 5.57
CA ALA A 454 -22.46 14.93 6.74
C ALA A 454 -21.82 13.60 6.36
N TYR A 455 -22.31 12.94 5.31
CA TYR A 455 -21.77 11.66 4.85
C TYR A 455 -20.27 11.77 4.50
N TYR A 456 -19.88 12.84 3.81
CA TYR A 456 -18.46 13.17 3.59
C TYR A 456 -17.70 13.39 4.90
N ALA A 457 -18.25 14.20 5.82
CA ALA A 457 -17.63 14.51 7.11
C ALA A 457 -17.41 13.26 7.98
N ILE A 458 -18.34 12.29 7.98
CA ILE A 458 -18.19 11.01 8.68
C ILE A 458 -16.91 10.30 8.20
N HIS A 459 -16.70 10.19 6.89
CA HIS A 459 -15.57 9.46 6.32
C HIS A 459 -14.22 10.18 6.49
N LYS A 460 -14.25 11.53 6.57
CA LYS A 460 -13.11 12.34 7.00
C LYS A 460 -12.92 12.35 8.52
N GLY A 461 -13.75 11.65 9.27
CA GLY A 461 -13.64 11.55 10.72
C GLY A 461 -13.96 12.84 11.47
N HIS A 462 -14.75 13.75 10.89
CA HIS A 462 -15.10 15.04 11.50
C HIS A 462 -16.42 14.93 12.30
N ALA A 463 -16.37 14.27 13.46
CA ALA A 463 -17.53 13.89 14.28
C ALA A 463 -18.47 15.05 14.61
N ARG A 464 -17.92 16.13 15.20
CA ARG A 464 -18.72 17.32 15.58
C ARG A 464 -19.46 17.93 14.39
N ARG A 465 -18.77 17.97 13.23
CA ARG A 465 -19.32 18.53 12.00
C ARG A 465 -20.41 17.62 11.42
N ALA A 466 -20.15 16.33 11.33
CA ALA A 466 -21.12 15.34 10.85
C ALA A 466 -22.40 15.37 11.70
N GLY A 467 -22.28 15.30 13.03
CA GLY A 467 -23.43 15.32 13.93
C GLY A 467 -24.29 16.59 13.81
N ALA A 468 -23.65 17.76 13.70
CA ALA A 468 -24.36 19.03 13.50
C ALA A 468 -25.08 19.11 12.15
N LEU A 469 -24.46 18.61 11.07
CA LEU A 469 -25.05 18.55 9.74
C LEU A 469 -26.23 17.57 9.71
N LEU A 470 -26.11 16.38 10.30
CA LEU A 470 -27.21 15.41 10.36
C LEU A 470 -28.38 15.88 11.22
N ALA A 471 -28.12 16.61 12.31
CA ALA A 471 -29.18 17.20 13.13
C ALA A 471 -30.02 18.18 12.31
N ARG A 472 -29.34 19.10 11.64
CA ARG A 472 -29.99 20.10 10.80
C ARG A 472 -30.69 19.50 9.59
N ALA A 473 -30.06 18.52 8.93
CA ALA A 473 -30.67 17.79 7.82
C ALA A 473 -31.96 17.08 8.27
N TRP A 474 -31.96 16.47 9.45
CA TRP A 474 -33.13 15.83 10.01
C TRP A 474 -34.24 16.86 10.31
N GLU A 475 -33.93 17.95 11.00
CA GLU A 475 -34.91 18.97 11.39
C GLU A 475 -35.56 19.68 10.20
N THR A 476 -34.80 19.91 9.12
CA THR A 476 -35.24 20.67 7.94
C THR A 476 -35.80 19.79 6.81
N ARG A 477 -35.89 18.47 7.02
CA ARG A 477 -36.36 17.54 5.99
C ARG A 477 -37.83 17.78 5.61
N PRO A 478 -38.24 17.59 4.34
CA PRO A 478 -39.64 17.67 3.93
C PRO A 478 -40.51 16.63 4.66
N PRO A 479 -41.79 16.93 4.97
CA PRO A 479 -42.68 15.98 5.63
C PRO A 479 -43.07 14.82 4.70
N LEU A 480 -42.85 13.57 5.16
CA LEU A 480 -43.33 12.22 4.75
C LEU A 480 -43.50 11.85 3.26
N GLY A 481 -43.46 12.77 2.29
CA GLY A 481 -43.55 12.52 0.85
C GLY A 481 -42.19 12.31 0.16
N SER A 482 -41.08 12.65 0.82
CA SER A 482 -39.71 12.33 0.36
C SER A 482 -39.08 11.25 1.25
N THR A 483 -39.75 10.09 1.36
CA THR A 483 -39.33 8.99 2.24
C THR A 483 -37.88 8.56 2.01
N ASP A 484 -37.38 8.70 0.78
CA ASP A 484 -36.01 8.39 0.39
C ASP A 484 -34.95 9.27 1.10
N LEU A 485 -35.10 10.60 1.13
CA LEU A 485 -34.13 11.47 1.79
C LEU A 485 -34.13 11.26 3.31
N ALA A 486 -35.32 11.10 3.91
CA ALA A 486 -35.42 10.84 5.34
C ALA A 486 -34.78 9.49 5.71
N ALA A 487 -34.99 8.46 4.88
CA ALA A 487 -34.33 7.16 5.02
C ALA A 487 -32.81 7.27 4.91
N ARG A 488 -32.28 8.01 3.93
CA ARG A 488 -30.84 8.25 3.78
C ARG A 488 -30.23 8.97 4.99
N ILE A 489 -30.88 10.04 5.47
CA ILE A 489 -30.41 10.74 6.69
C ILE A 489 -30.39 9.79 7.88
N ALA A 490 -31.43 8.96 8.04
CA ALA A 490 -31.46 7.95 9.11
C ALA A 490 -30.36 6.90 8.95
N GLN A 491 -30.05 6.45 7.73
CA GLN A 491 -28.95 5.52 7.48
C GLN A 491 -27.58 6.14 7.77
N TYR A 492 -27.35 7.42 7.41
CA TYR A 492 -26.12 8.12 7.81
C TYR A 492 -26.02 8.29 9.32
N ARG A 493 -27.14 8.47 10.02
CA ARG A 493 -27.18 8.46 11.48
C ARG A 493 -26.80 7.11 12.08
N VAL A 494 -27.11 5.98 11.43
CA VAL A 494 -26.63 4.67 11.86
C VAL A 494 -25.10 4.62 11.78
N LEU A 495 -24.52 5.05 10.66
CA LEU A 495 -23.06 5.06 10.48
C LEU A 495 -22.37 6.04 11.45
N ASP A 496 -22.91 7.24 11.64
CA ASP A 496 -22.45 8.23 12.61
C ASP A 496 -22.48 7.68 14.03
N SER A 497 -23.57 7.00 14.42
CA SER A 497 -23.71 6.37 15.73
C SER A 497 -22.73 5.20 15.93
N LEU A 498 -22.43 4.43 14.88
CA LEU A 498 -21.41 3.39 14.92
C LEU A 498 -20.00 3.99 15.13
N ALA A 499 -19.69 5.12 14.48
CA ALA A 499 -18.42 5.81 14.64
C ALA A 499 -18.31 6.53 16.01
N GLU A 500 -19.41 7.08 16.51
CA GLU A 500 -19.53 7.57 17.91
C GLU A 500 -19.43 6.44 18.94
N TRP A 501 -19.65 5.19 18.50
CA TRP A 501 -19.85 4.04 19.37
C TRP A 501 -21.00 4.29 20.37
N ASP A 502 -22.09 4.89 19.89
CA ASP A 502 -23.34 5.13 20.63
C ASP A 502 -24.35 4.03 20.27
N ILE A 503 -24.28 2.93 21.02
CA ILE A 503 -25.07 1.72 20.72
C ILE A 503 -26.59 1.97 20.81
N PRO A 504 -27.13 2.67 21.83
CA PRO A 504 -28.55 3.01 21.86
C PRO A 504 -29.00 3.81 20.62
N ALA A 505 -28.26 4.85 20.25
CA ALA A 505 -28.60 5.65 19.06
C ALA A 505 -28.51 4.83 17.78
N LEU A 506 -27.51 3.95 17.65
CA LEU A 506 -27.37 3.05 16.49
C LEU A 506 -28.61 2.17 16.30
N LEU A 507 -29.13 1.57 17.38
CA LEU A 507 -30.32 0.73 17.33
C LEU A 507 -31.57 1.53 16.93
N ASP A 508 -31.80 2.70 17.55
CA ASP A 508 -32.96 3.56 17.27
C ASP A 508 -32.97 4.10 15.83
N TRP A 509 -31.80 4.52 15.34
CA TRP A 509 -31.66 5.02 13.97
C TRP A 509 -31.77 3.89 12.95
N THR A 510 -31.35 2.68 13.29
CA THR A 510 -31.53 1.50 12.43
C THR A 510 -33.01 1.17 12.27
N GLU A 511 -33.77 1.12 13.36
CA GLU A 511 -35.22 0.91 13.31
C GLU A 511 -35.89 2.01 12.48
N THR A 512 -35.47 3.26 12.68
CA THR A 512 -35.98 4.41 11.94
C THR A 512 -35.68 4.32 10.44
N ALA A 513 -34.47 3.94 10.05
CA ALA A 513 -34.09 3.77 8.64
C ALA A 513 -34.91 2.67 7.97
N VAL A 514 -35.04 1.50 8.62
CA VAL A 514 -35.83 0.36 8.10
C VAL A 514 -37.32 0.72 8.01
N ARG A 515 -37.88 1.41 9.01
CA ARG A 515 -39.28 1.84 9.01
C ARG A 515 -39.59 2.83 7.89
N LEU A 516 -38.67 3.73 7.56
CA LEU A 516 -38.85 4.74 6.52
C LEU A 516 -38.66 4.17 5.11
N ALA A 517 -37.66 3.31 4.91
CA ALA A 517 -37.24 2.86 3.59
C ALA A 517 -37.84 1.50 3.19
N GLY A 518 -38.30 0.72 4.17
CA GLY A 518 -38.55 -0.70 4.03
C GLY A 518 -37.26 -1.52 4.15
N PRO A 519 -37.35 -2.79 4.61
CA PRO A 519 -36.19 -3.64 4.84
C PRO A 519 -35.36 -3.83 3.57
N ASP A 520 -35.99 -4.11 2.44
CA ASP A 520 -35.32 -4.52 1.20
C ASP A 520 -34.72 -3.38 0.38
N SER A 521 -34.90 -2.13 0.83
CA SER A 521 -34.26 -0.96 0.23
C SER A 521 -32.75 -0.94 0.50
N THR A 522 -31.98 -0.20 -0.32
CA THR A 522 -30.53 -0.01 -0.08
C THR A 522 -30.26 0.53 1.33
N ALA A 523 -30.97 1.58 1.75
CA ALA A 523 -30.80 2.17 3.08
C ALA A 523 -31.17 1.18 4.20
N GLY A 524 -32.24 0.39 4.03
CA GLY A 524 -32.65 -0.64 4.98
C GLY A 524 -31.66 -1.79 5.09
N VAL A 525 -31.11 -2.27 3.97
CA VAL A 525 -30.06 -3.31 3.94
C VAL A 525 -28.78 -2.82 4.61
N GLU A 526 -28.33 -1.59 4.31
CA GLU A 526 -27.12 -1.03 4.92
C GLU A 526 -27.26 -0.82 6.42
N ALA A 527 -28.42 -0.33 6.89
CA ALA A 527 -28.71 -0.19 8.31
C ALA A 527 -28.74 -1.55 9.02
N ARG A 528 -29.41 -2.55 8.43
CA ARG A 528 -29.48 -3.92 8.99
C ARG A 528 -28.11 -4.62 9.05
N ALA A 529 -27.19 -4.31 8.14
CA ALA A 529 -25.82 -4.84 8.19
C ALA A 529 -25.06 -4.36 9.45
N MET A 530 -25.38 -3.17 9.97
CA MET A 530 -24.80 -2.61 11.20
C MET A 530 -25.59 -2.99 12.46
N LEU A 531 -26.88 -3.35 12.32
CA LEU A 531 -27.75 -3.77 13.42
C LEU A 531 -27.15 -4.89 14.25
N GLY A 532 -26.62 -5.93 13.61
CA GLY A 532 -26.05 -7.08 14.30
C GLY A 532 -24.87 -6.73 15.21
N LEU A 533 -24.05 -5.74 14.82
CA LEU A 533 -22.98 -5.21 15.68
C LEU A 533 -23.54 -4.47 16.90
N GLY A 534 -24.57 -3.64 16.70
CA GLY A 534 -25.26 -2.94 17.78
C GLY A 534 -25.91 -3.90 18.78
N LEU A 535 -26.62 -4.92 18.28
CA LEU A 535 -27.24 -5.94 19.12
C LEU A 535 -26.19 -6.78 19.87
N GLY A 536 -25.14 -7.22 19.18
CA GLY A 536 -24.06 -8.01 19.77
C GLY A 536 -23.31 -7.26 20.88
N SER A 537 -22.96 -6.00 20.64
CA SER A 537 -22.30 -5.14 21.64
C SER A 537 -23.19 -4.79 22.83
N ALA A 538 -24.52 -4.78 22.65
CA ALA A 538 -25.50 -4.68 23.72
C ALA A 538 -25.77 -6.00 24.47
N GLY A 539 -25.04 -7.09 24.15
CA GLY A 539 -25.21 -8.40 24.78
C GLY A 539 -26.38 -9.23 24.24
N ARG A 540 -27.05 -8.80 23.16
CA ARG A 540 -28.22 -9.45 22.55
C ARG A 540 -27.79 -10.37 21.40
N LEU A 541 -26.88 -11.32 21.69
CA LEU A 541 -26.21 -12.13 20.66
C LEU A 541 -27.16 -12.98 19.80
N ALA A 542 -28.20 -13.57 20.40
CA ALA A 542 -29.19 -14.37 19.66
C ALA A 542 -29.92 -13.53 18.61
N GLU A 543 -30.31 -12.31 18.98
CA GLU A 543 -30.97 -11.36 18.07
C GLU A 543 -30.00 -10.84 17.01
N ALA A 544 -28.73 -10.63 17.35
CA ALA A 544 -27.69 -10.25 16.39
C ALA A 544 -27.50 -11.32 15.30
N ARG A 545 -27.45 -12.60 15.69
CA ARG A 545 -27.34 -13.72 14.74
C ARG A 545 -28.57 -13.85 13.87
N ALA A 546 -29.76 -13.79 14.47
CA ALA A 546 -31.03 -13.82 13.73
C ALA A 546 -31.08 -12.67 12.70
N ALA A 547 -30.67 -11.45 13.07
CA ALA A 547 -30.63 -10.32 12.14
C ALA A 547 -29.71 -10.57 10.94
N TYR A 548 -28.55 -11.22 11.13
CA TYR A 548 -27.66 -11.58 10.03
C TYR A 548 -28.14 -12.76 9.19
N GLU A 549 -28.89 -13.70 9.78
CA GLU A 549 -29.54 -14.80 9.05
C GLU A 549 -30.69 -14.27 8.18
N GLU A 550 -31.53 -13.41 8.73
CA GLU A 550 -32.61 -12.73 8.01
C GLU A 550 -32.06 -11.86 6.87
N LEU A 551 -30.98 -11.12 7.13
CA LEU A 551 -30.33 -10.33 6.10
C LEU A 551 -29.84 -11.25 4.97
N ALA A 552 -29.10 -12.32 5.29
CA ALA A 552 -28.59 -13.29 4.32
C ALA A 552 -29.68 -13.95 3.45
N ALA A 553 -30.90 -14.09 3.96
CA ALA A 553 -32.03 -14.64 3.23
C ALA A 553 -32.65 -13.67 2.19
N THR A 554 -32.20 -12.41 2.14
CA THR A 554 -32.75 -11.39 1.25
C THR A 554 -32.31 -11.63 -0.21
N PRO A 555 -33.24 -11.84 -1.18
CA PRO A 555 -32.91 -12.26 -2.56
C PRO A 555 -32.06 -11.28 -3.38
N THR A 556 -32.00 -10.01 -2.97
CA THR A 556 -31.33 -8.91 -3.68
C THR A 556 -29.88 -8.67 -3.23
N LEU A 557 -29.30 -9.56 -2.41
CA LEU A 557 -27.96 -9.35 -1.87
C LEU A 557 -26.83 -9.47 -2.89
N GLY A 558 -26.92 -10.34 -3.91
CA GLY A 558 -26.01 -10.38 -5.07
C GLY A 558 -24.55 -9.92 -4.82
N ALA A 559 -24.03 -9.00 -5.64
CA ALA A 559 -22.70 -8.40 -5.48
C ALA A 559 -22.50 -7.53 -4.20
N ARG A 560 -23.49 -7.47 -3.30
CA ARG A 560 -23.55 -6.65 -2.07
C ARG A 560 -23.32 -7.46 -0.77
N ASP A 561 -22.96 -8.75 -0.87
CA ASP A 561 -22.60 -9.65 0.26
C ASP A 561 -21.46 -9.14 1.16
N GLN A 562 -20.67 -8.21 0.64
CA GLN A 562 -19.50 -7.66 1.32
C GLN A 562 -19.80 -7.06 2.71
N ARG A 563 -20.93 -6.34 2.85
CA ARG A 563 -21.31 -5.69 4.12
C ARG A 563 -21.79 -6.71 5.16
N LEU A 564 -22.50 -7.74 4.72
CA LEU A 564 -22.95 -8.85 5.57
C LEU A 564 -21.73 -9.57 6.15
N HIS A 565 -20.79 -9.97 5.29
CA HIS A 565 -19.55 -10.62 5.71
C HIS A 565 -18.71 -9.75 6.65
N LEU A 566 -18.62 -8.44 6.39
CA LEU A 566 -17.93 -7.51 7.30
C LEU A 566 -18.59 -7.52 8.69
N GLY A 567 -19.91 -7.38 8.75
CA GLY A 567 -20.67 -7.35 10.00
C GLY A 567 -20.57 -8.65 10.78
N ARG A 568 -20.78 -9.80 10.12
CA ARG A 568 -20.61 -11.13 10.71
C ARG A 568 -19.19 -11.35 11.24
N GLY A 569 -18.19 -11.02 10.43
CA GLY A 569 -16.79 -11.21 10.79
C GLY A 569 -16.35 -10.36 11.98
N TRP A 570 -16.83 -9.12 12.08
CA TRP A 570 -16.55 -8.27 13.23
C TRP A 570 -17.34 -8.73 14.47
N LEU A 571 -18.60 -9.13 14.34
CA LEU A 571 -19.35 -9.73 15.45
C LEU A 571 -18.64 -10.98 15.98
N ALA A 572 -18.26 -11.91 15.10
CA ALA A 572 -17.54 -13.14 15.45
C ALA A 572 -16.23 -12.85 16.18
N LEU A 573 -15.47 -11.83 15.74
CA LEU A 573 -14.27 -11.38 16.46
C LEU A 573 -14.61 -10.89 17.88
N GLY A 574 -15.70 -10.12 18.00
CA GLY A 574 -16.17 -9.56 19.25
C GLY A 574 -16.78 -10.57 20.23
N VAL A 575 -17.04 -11.82 19.82
CA VAL A 575 -17.61 -12.88 20.67
C VAL A 575 -16.73 -14.13 20.79
N ASP A 576 -15.43 -13.99 20.52
CA ASP A 576 -14.40 -15.06 20.58
C ASP A 576 -14.52 -16.18 19.51
N GLU A 577 -15.27 -15.98 18.43
CA GLU A 577 -15.42 -16.90 17.29
C GLU A 577 -14.37 -16.64 16.19
N LEU A 578 -13.10 -16.82 16.55
CA LEU A 578 -11.97 -16.30 15.76
C LEU A 578 -11.78 -16.93 14.37
N ASP A 579 -12.13 -18.21 14.19
CA ASP A 579 -12.01 -18.84 12.87
C ASP A 579 -13.10 -18.35 11.90
N GLU A 580 -14.33 -18.17 12.39
CA GLU A 580 -15.42 -17.55 11.63
C GLU A 580 -15.10 -16.09 11.31
N ALA A 581 -14.61 -15.33 12.30
CA ALA A 581 -14.18 -13.95 12.09
C ALA A 581 -13.21 -13.82 10.91
N ARG A 582 -12.20 -14.69 10.85
CA ARG A 582 -11.19 -14.67 9.79
C ARG A 582 -11.73 -15.10 8.43
N LEU A 583 -12.68 -16.03 8.41
CA LEU A 583 -13.34 -16.47 7.18
C LEU A 583 -14.19 -15.34 6.59
N GLU A 584 -15.09 -14.79 7.40
CA GLU A 584 -16.04 -13.74 7.03
C GLU A 584 -15.32 -12.43 6.65
N LEU A 585 -14.33 -11.99 7.43
CA LEU A 585 -13.56 -10.79 7.10
C LEU A 585 -12.76 -10.93 5.79
N ARG A 586 -12.31 -12.13 5.43
CA ARG A 586 -11.70 -12.36 4.11
C ARG A 586 -12.73 -12.37 2.99
N ALA A 587 -13.92 -12.92 3.23
CA ALA A 587 -15.01 -12.90 2.26
C ALA A 587 -15.49 -11.46 1.97
N ALA A 588 -15.35 -10.55 2.94
CA ALA A 588 -15.63 -9.13 2.77
C ALA A 588 -14.58 -8.35 1.95
N ILE A 589 -13.47 -8.97 1.51
CA ILE A 589 -12.41 -8.31 0.74
C ILE A 589 -12.62 -8.57 -0.75
N THR A 590 -12.84 -7.50 -1.52
CA THR A 590 -13.00 -7.60 -2.98
C THR A 590 -11.66 -7.80 -3.68
N SER A 591 -11.66 -8.61 -4.74
CA SER A 591 -10.50 -8.74 -5.64
C SER A 591 -10.60 -7.73 -6.78
N ALA A 592 -9.47 -7.43 -7.45
CA ALA A 592 -9.42 -6.53 -8.62
C ALA A 592 -10.32 -6.94 -9.81
N ARG A 593 -10.98 -8.10 -9.75
CA ARG A 593 -11.87 -8.64 -10.78
C ARG A 593 -13.35 -8.71 -10.36
N SER A 594 -13.68 -8.28 -9.14
CA SER A 594 -15.05 -8.32 -8.62
C SER A 594 -15.54 -6.91 -8.27
N PRO A 595 -16.70 -6.47 -8.76
CA PRO A 595 -17.31 -5.22 -8.33
C PRO A 595 -17.58 -5.26 -6.82
N GLY A 596 -17.40 -4.13 -6.13
CA GLY A 596 -17.68 -4.00 -4.70
C GLY A 596 -17.10 -2.70 -4.12
N SER A 597 -17.41 -2.42 -2.85
CA SER A 597 -17.05 -1.14 -2.23
C SER A 597 -15.64 -1.22 -1.63
N LEU A 598 -14.71 -0.42 -2.16
CA LEU A 598 -13.34 -0.33 -1.64
C LEU A 598 -13.32 0.09 -0.16
N ARG A 599 -14.24 0.96 0.25
CA ARG A 599 -14.44 1.34 1.66
C ARG A 599 -14.69 0.14 2.56
N ILE A 600 -15.55 -0.78 2.16
CA ILE A 600 -15.87 -1.98 2.96
C ILE A 600 -14.66 -2.92 3.00
N THR A 601 -13.91 -3.04 1.89
CA THR A 601 -12.64 -3.78 1.85
C THR A 601 -11.63 -3.22 2.85
N LEU A 602 -11.52 -1.90 2.98
CA LEU A 602 -10.62 -1.28 3.95
C LEU A 602 -11.01 -1.63 5.40
N TRP A 603 -12.30 -1.53 5.75
CA TRP A 603 -12.79 -1.96 7.07
C TRP A 603 -12.50 -3.44 7.34
N ALA A 604 -12.69 -4.29 6.33
CA ALA A 604 -12.40 -5.71 6.43
C ALA A 604 -10.91 -5.98 6.69
N TYR A 605 -10.00 -5.28 6.01
CA TYR A 605 -8.55 -5.38 6.30
C TYR A 605 -8.19 -4.96 7.72
N ALA A 606 -8.80 -3.89 8.24
CA ALA A 606 -8.54 -3.39 9.58
C ALA A 606 -8.91 -4.43 10.65
N TRP A 607 -10.11 -5.03 10.54
CA TRP A 607 -10.55 -6.06 11.47
C TRP A 607 -9.90 -7.42 11.21
N LEU A 608 -9.54 -7.76 9.96
CA LEU A 608 -8.81 -8.98 9.65
C LEU A 608 -7.42 -8.95 10.28
N ALA A 609 -6.73 -7.80 10.23
CA ALA A 609 -5.46 -7.63 10.93
C ALA A 609 -5.63 -7.92 12.44
N ARG A 610 -6.73 -7.47 13.04
CA ARG A 610 -7.03 -7.76 14.45
C ARG A 610 -7.31 -9.23 14.72
N ALA A 611 -8.08 -9.89 13.85
CA ALA A 611 -8.39 -11.31 13.98
C ALA A 611 -7.13 -12.19 13.83
N GLU A 612 -6.26 -11.89 12.86
CA GLU A 612 -4.96 -12.56 12.69
C GLU A 612 -4.02 -12.31 13.89
N PHE A 613 -4.02 -11.09 14.44
CA PHE A 613 -3.28 -10.79 15.67
C PHE A 613 -3.73 -11.66 16.84
N SER A 614 -5.05 -11.76 17.05
CA SER A 614 -5.64 -12.54 18.15
C SER A 614 -5.23 -14.01 18.11
N VAL A 615 -5.17 -14.62 16.92
CA VAL A 615 -4.75 -16.03 16.73
C VAL A 615 -3.23 -16.25 16.69
N GLY A 616 -2.43 -15.21 16.88
CA GLY A 616 -0.96 -15.28 16.89
C GLY A 616 -0.30 -15.31 15.51
N ARG A 617 -1.03 -15.00 14.44
CA ARG A 617 -0.54 -14.93 13.05
C ARG A 617 -0.09 -13.52 12.70
N TRP A 618 0.97 -13.06 13.38
CA TRP A 618 1.37 -11.65 13.35
C TRP A 618 1.96 -11.19 12.01
N ASP A 619 2.54 -12.09 11.23
CA ASP A 619 3.01 -11.73 9.88
C ASP A 619 1.84 -11.49 8.93
N GLU A 620 0.80 -12.33 8.99
CA GLU A 620 -0.45 -12.14 8.27
C GLU A 620 -1.19 -10.88 8.73
N ALA A 621 -1.20 -10.61 10.04
CA ALA A 621 -1.78 -9.39 10.60
C ALA A 621 -1.07 -8.13 10.06
N LEU A 622 0.26 -8.10 10.05
CA LEU A 622 1.03 -7.00 9.48
C LEU A 622 0.81 -6.87 7.96
N ALA A 623 0.70 -7.99 7.23
CA ALA A 623 0.41 -7.97 5.81
C ALA A 623 -0.99 -7.38 5.52
N ALA A 624 -2.01 -7.78 6.29
CA ALA A 624 -3.36 -7.22 6.19
C ALA A 624 -3.37 -5.72 6.51
N ALA A 625 -2.74 -5.30 7.60
CA ALA A 625 -2.63 -3.88 7.98
C ALA A 625 -1.92 -3.05 6.90
N ARG A 626 -0.76 -3.50 6.41
CA ARG A 626 0.00 -2.81 5.34
C ARG A 626 -0.80 -2.70 4.05
N THR A 627 -1.53 -3.75 3.68
CA THR A 627 -2.40 -3.73 2.49
C THR A 627 -3.51 -2.69 2.66
N GLY A 628 -4.19 -2.70 3.81
CA GLY A 628 -5.22 -1.69 4.12
C GLY A 628 -4.67 -0.26 4.15
N ILE A 629 -3.49 -0.02 4.75
CA ILE A 629 -2.82 1.30 4.75
C ILE A 629 -2.51 1.76 3.31
N THR A 630 -1.93 0.88 2.51
CA THR A 630 -1.57 1.18 1.11
C THR A 630 -2.80 1.49 0.27
N LEU A 631 -3.88 0.73 0.45
CA LEU A 631 -5.15 0.97 -0.23
C LEU A 631 -5.85 2.24 0.27
N ASN A 632 -5.69 2.61 1.54
CA ASN A 632 -6.32 3.82 2.09
C ASN A 632 -5.62 5.11 1.65
N ALA A 633 -4.31 5.06 1.36
CA ALA A 633 -3.54 6.24 0.95
C ALA A 633 -4.17 7.03 -0.22
N PRO A 634 -4.55 6.40 -1.35
CA PRO A 634 -5.27 7.10 -2.42
C PRO A 634 -6.77 7.31 -2.14
N VAL A 635 -7.37 6.60 -1.18
CA VAL A 635 -8.80 6.70 -0.83
C VAL A 635 -9.07 7.87 0.12
N GLY A 636 -8.14 8.22 1.01
CA GLY A 636 -8.25 9.37 1.91
C GLY A 636 -9.35 9.27 2.98
N MET A 637 -9.67 8.04 3.44
CA MET A 637 -10.64 7.81 4.52
C MET A 637 -9.97 7.89 5.89
N ASP A 638 -9.98 9.08 6.47
CA ASP A 638 -9.31 9.38 7.75
C ASP A 638 -9.97 8.65 8.93
N LEU A 639 -11.29 8.41 8.87
CA LEU A 639 -12.03 7.68 9.91
C LEU A 639 -11.37 6.32 10.25
N LEU A 640 -10.82 5.65 9.25
CA LEU A 640 -10.28 4.30 9.40
C LEU A 640 -8.76 4.28 9.66
N ALA A 641 -8.04 5.37 9.36
CA ALA A 641 -6.58 5.40 9.43
C ALA A 641 -6.03 4.95 10.82
N PRO A 642 -6.55 5.44 11.96
CA PRO A 642 -6.13 4.95 13.29
C PRO A 642 -6.34 3.44 13.49
N ILE A 643 -7.44 2.91 12.95
CA ILE A 643 -7.83 1.50 13.09
C ILE A 643 -6.86 0.59 12.30
N LEU A 644 -6.40 1.05 11.13
CA LEU A 644 -5.41 0.33 10.33
C LEU A 644 -4.01 0.31 10.98
N HIS A 645 -3.63 1.40 11.65
CA HIS A 645 -2.28 1.55 12.20
C HIS A 645 -2.09 0.91 13.59
N PHE A 646 -3.13 0.82 14.44
CA PHE A 646 -2.92 0.38 15.82
C PHE A 646 -2.42 -1.07 15.94
N THR A 647 -2.91 -1.98 15.08
CA THR A 647 -2.48 -3.39 15.13
C THR A 647 -1.01 -3.51 14.72
N ALA A 648 -0.58 -2.75 13.72
CA ALA A 648 0.82 -2.69 13.32
C ALA A 648 1.71 -2.11 14.42
N ALA A 649 1.29 -0.99 15.04
CA ALA A 649 1.99 -0.40 16.18
C ALA A 649 2.16 -1.41 17.33
N GLN A 650 1.09 -2.14 17.67
CA GLN A 650 1.13 -3.15 18.73
C GLN A 650 2.08 -4.31 18.40
N ILE A 651 2.05 -4.84 17.18
CA ILE A 651 2.94 -5.95 16.79
C ILE A 651 4.41 -5.51 16.81
N HIS A 652 4.73 -4.34 16.23
CA HIS A 652 6.09 -3.81 16.24
C HIS A 652 6.59 -3.52 17.67
N ALA A 653 5.73 -2.96 18.52
CA ALA A 653 6.04 -2.74 19.93
C ALA A 653 6.35 -4.07 20.65
N LEU A 654 5.59 -5.13 20.39
CA LEU A 654 5.81 -6.45 20.99
C LEU A 654 7.04 -7.17 20.45
N ARG A 655 7.38 -6.97 19.17
CA ARG A 655 8.60 -7.48 18.53
C ARG A 655 9.87 -6.75 18.95
N GLY A 656 9.74 -5.54 19.51
CA GLY A 656 10.88 -4.71 19.90
C GLY A 656 11.39 -3.79 18.78
N ASP A 657 10.62 -3.64 17.70
CA ASP A 657 10.91 -2.75 16.58
C ASP A 657 10.51 -1.30 16.96
N SER A 658 11.24 -0.68 17.89
CA SER A 658 10.80 0.57 18.54
C SER A 658 10.57 1.74 17.57
N ALA A 659 11.38 1.85 16.51
CA ALA A 659 11.23 2.90 15.50
C ALA A 659 9.92 2.75 14.71
N GLU A 660 9.68 1.56 14.16
CA GLU A 660 8.44 1.23 13.46
C GLU A 660 7.22 1.37 14.37
N ALA A 661 7.31 0.91 15.62
CA ALA A 661 6.22 1.01 16.58
C ALA A 661 5.84 2.46 16.87
N ALA A 662 6.84 3.34 17.08
CA ALA A 662 6.64 4.76 17.31
C ALA A 662 6.02 5.44 16.07
N GLU A 663 6.50 5.11 14.88
CA GLU A 663 5.97 5.69 13.63
C GLU A 663 4.51 5.26 13.38
N GLN A 664 4.20 3.97 13.50
CA GLN A 664 2.81 3.50 13.37
C GLN A 664 1.91 4.10 14.46
N SER A 665 2.40 4.27 15.69
CA SER A 665 1.65 4.93 16.76
C SER A 665 1.38 6.40 16.48
N ARG A 666 2.34 7.12 15.89
CA ARG A 666 2.21 8.52 15.46
C ARG A 666 1.15 8.66 14.36
N LEU A 667 1.19 7.78 13.35
CA LEU A 667 0.21 7.73 12.27
C LEU A 667 -1.20 7.32 12.74
N ALA A 668 -1.30 6.61 13.86
CA ALA A 668 -2.58 6.27 14.47
C ALA A 668 -3.21 7.41 15.28
N GLN A 669 -2.51 8.52 15.53
CA GLN A 669 -3.05 9.60 16.36
C GLN A 669 -4.13 10.39 15.62
N PRO A 670 -5.35 10.49 16.17
CA PRO A 670 -6.43 11.21 15.52
C PRO A 670 -6.34 12.72 15.71
N GLY A 671 -7.03 13.46 14.84
CA GLY A 671 -7.20 14.92 14.96
C GLY A 671 -8.22 15.33 16.04
N PRO A 672 -8.39 16.64 16.30
CA PRO A 672 -9.26 17.16 17.36
C PRO A 672 -10.76 17.02 17.10
N GLU A 673 -11.17 16.80 15.84
CA GLU A 673 -12.58 16.59 15.47
C GLU A 673 -12.96 15.10 15.36
N ALA A 674 -12.06 14.21 15.77
CA ALA A 674 -12.17 12.78 15.54
C ALA A 674 -13.29 12.11 16.35
N TYR A 675 -13.74 10.97 15.83
CA TYR A 675 -14.69 10.11 16.51
C TYR A 675 -14.06 9.36 17.69
N PRO A 676 -14.87 8.97 18.70
CA PRO A 676 -14.45 8.10 19.80
C PRO A 676 -13.69 6.83 19.37
N VAL A 677 -14.15 6.12 18.33
CA VAL A 677 -13.45 4.91 17.83
C VAL A 677 -12.04 5.19 17.31
N MET A 678 -11.80 6.39 16.76
CA MET A 678 -10.48 6.83 16.32
C MET A 678 -9.57 7.09 17.51
N HIS A 679 -10.08 7.75 18.56
CA HIS A 679 -9.38 7.95 19.81
C HIS A 679 -9.05 6.62 20.51
N LEU A 680 -9.97 5.66 20.52
CA LEU A 680 -9.73 4.31 21.05
C LEU A 680 -8.56 3.63 20.35
N ALA A 681 -8.54 3.61 19.02
CA ALA A 681 -7.46 3.02 18.25
C ALA A 681 -6.11 3.74 18.46
N GLY A 682 -6.11 5.07 18.47
CA GLY A 682 -4.90 5.87 18.74
C GLY A 682 -4.35 5.67 20.15
N ALA A 683 -5.22 5.56 21.16
CA ALA A 683 -4.85 5.28 22.54
C ALA A 683 -4.27 3.85 22.70
N LEU A 684 -4.88 2.85 22.05
CA LEU A 684 -4.35 1.47 22.02
C LEU A 684 -2.96 1.40 21.40
N ALA A 685 -2.70 2.13 20.31
CA ALA A 685 -1.39 2.21 19.68
C ALA A 685 -0.34 2.84 20.61
N ALA A 686 -0.66 4.00 21.19
CA ALA A 686 0.23 4.70 22.12
C ALA A 686 0.50 3.89 23.40
N ALA A 687 -0.53 3.24 23.95
CA ALA A 687 -0.40 2.37 25.10
C ALA A 687 0.48 1.16 24.81
N ALA A 688 0.39 0.54 23.63
CA ALA A 688 1.23 -0.59 23.27
C ALA A 688 2.73 -0.19 23.21
N VAL A 689 3.03 0.99 22.64
CA VAL A 689 4.40 1.53 22.63
C VAL A 689 4.89 1.79 24.06
N ALA A 690 4.13 2.55 24.85
CA ALA A 690 4.49 2.87 26.23
C ALA A 690 4.67 1.61 27.10
N GLU A 691 3.77 0.64 26.98
CA GLU A 691 3.84 -0.62 27.72
C GLU A 691 5.09 -1.43 27.34
N SER A 692 5.49 -1.45 26.06
CA SER A 692 6.70 -2.16 25.60
C SER A 692 7.99 -1.60 26.23
N LEU A 693 8.01 -0.29 26.48
CA LEU A 693 9.10 0.42 27.15
C LEU A 693 9.03 0.32 28.67
N GLY A 694 7.92 -0.19 29.22
CA GLY A 694 7.68 -0.22 30.67
C GLY A 694 7.22 1.12 31.25
N ASP A 695 6.85 2.09 30.41
CA ASP A 695 6.28 3.37 30.82
C ASP A 695 4.77 3.22 31.10
N TYR A 696 4.43 2.66 32.27
CA TYR A 696 3.04 2.51 32.67
C TYR A 696 2.34 3.83 32.97
N ALA A 697 3.08 4.90 33.32
CA ALA A 697 2.52 6.23 33.41
C ALA A 697 2.11 6.76 32.02
N GLY A 698 2.89 6.45 30.99
CA GLY A 698 2.54 6.70 29.58
C GLY A 698 1.30 5.96 29.12
N VAL A 699 1.13 4.70 29.55
CA VAL A 699 -0.11 3.94 29.31
C VAL A 699 -1.33 4.65 29.91
N LEU A 700 -1.24 5.13 31.16
CA LEU A 700 -2.33 5.89 31.78
C LEU A 700 -2.62 7.19 31.02
N ARG A 701 -1.58 7.94 30.62
CA ARG A 701 -1.75 9.17 29.82
C ARG A 701 -2.44 8.90 28.47
N ALA A 702 -2.11 7.79 27.81
CA ALA A 702 -2.72 7.42 26.53
C ALA A 702 -4.23 7.15 26.65
N PHE A 703 -4.68 6.55 27.76
CA PHE A 703 -6.10 6.23 27.98
C PHE A 703 -6.90 7.30 28.72
N GLU A 704 -6.28 8.38 29.21
CA GLU A 704 -6.98 9.48 29.89
C GLU A 704 -8.19 10.03 29.09
N PRO A 705 -8.10 10.23 27.75
CA PRO A 705 -9.27 10.65 26.97
C PRO A 705 -10.39 9.61 26.95
N ILE A 706 -10.05 8.31 26.97
CA ILE A 706 -11.02 7.20 26.89
C ILE A 706 -11.76 7.04 28.21
N VAL A 707 -11.06 7.17 29.33
CA VAL A 707 -11.67 7.05 30.67
C VAL A 707 -12.74 8.13 30.92
N ARG A 708 -12.60 9.30 30.27
CA ARG A 708 -13.54 10.43 30.35
C ARG A 708 -14.76 10.30 29.44
N MET A 709 -14.79 9.32 28.55
CA MET A 709 -15.93 9.09 27.67
C MET A 709 -17.14 8.54 28.45
N ASP A 710 -18.33 8.81 27.92
CA ASP A 710 -19.58 8.31 28.50
C ASP A 710 -19.67 6.78 28.38
N ARG A 711 -19.63 6.10 29.53
CA ARG A 711 -19.69 4.64 29.61
C ARG A 711 -21.02 4.05 29.15
N SER A 712 -22.11 4.83 29.27
CA SER A 712 -23.46 4.36 28.92
C SER A 712 -23.62 4.08 27.42
N ARG A 713 -22.71 4.61 26.59
CA ARG A 713 -22.71 4.43 25.13
C ARG A 713 -22.20 3.06 24.68
N GLY A 714 -21.54 2.29 25.55
CA GLY A 714 -21.12 0.92 25.23
C GLY A 714 -19.63 0.73 24.94
N ILE A 715 -18.76 1.69 25.26
CA ILE A 715 -17.29 1.57 25.09
C ILE A 715 -16.66 0.44 25.93
N ASP A 716 -17.41 -0.05 26.93
CA ASP A 716 -17.03 -1.17 27.79
C ASP A 716 -17.65 -2.52 27.38
N ALA A 717 -18.31 -2.58 26.22
CA ALA A 717 -18.84 -3.82 25.69
C ALA A 717 -17.74 -4.91 25.62
N PRO A 718 -17.93 -6.07 26.25
CA PRO A 718 -16.96 -7.17 26.22
C PRO A 718 -16.60 -7.56 24.78
N GLY A 719 -15.30 -7.78 24.52
CA GLY A 719 -14.81 -8.30 23.24
C GLY A 719 -14.53 -7.27 22.14
N PHE A 720 -15.28 -6.17 22.08
CA PHE A 720 -15.19 -5.23 20.95
C PHE A 720 -13.94 -4.33 20.98
N TRP A 721 -13.61 -3.76 22.15
CA TRP A 721 -12.44 -2.89 22.33
C TRP A 721 -11.61 -3.33 23.54
N PRO A 722 -10.39 -3.87 23.37
CA PRO A 722 -9.64 -4.50 24.44
C PRO A 722 -8.65 -3.54 25.12
N TRP A 723 -9.17 -2.50 25.79
CA TRP A 723 -8.34 -1.46 26.41
C TRP A 723 -8.35 -1.50 27.95
N GLN A 724 -9.41 -2.07 28.54
CA GLN A 724 -9.69 -2.00 29.97
C GLN A 724 -8.64 -2.73 30.81
N ASP A 725 -8.21 -3.93 30.38
CA ASP A 725 -7.20 -4.70 31.08
C ASP A 725 -5.83 -4.03 31.03
N VAL A 726 -5.49 -3.39 29.90
CA VAL A 726 -4.22 -2.66 29.74
C VAL A 726 -4.18 -1.44 30.67
N TYR A 727 -5.28 -0.69 30.74
CA TYR A 727 -5.40 0.46 31.65
C TYR A 727 -5.37 0.04 33.12
N ALA A 728 -6.20 -0.94 33.51
CA ALA A 728 -6.25 -1.43 34.89
C ALA A 728 -4.92 -2.03 35.33
N ASN A 729 -4.24 -2.75 34.44
CA ASN A 729 -2.90 -3.27 34.69
C ASN A 729 -1.87 -2.14 34.91
N ALA A 730 -1.97 -1.03 34.17
CA ALA A 730 -1.10 0.13 34.37
C ALA A 730 -1.35 0.84 35.71
N LEU A 731 -2.60 0.90 36.18
CA LEU A 731 -2.92 1.38 37.54
C LEU A 731 -2.23 0.51 38.60
N VAL A 732 -2.31 -0.82 38.46
CA VAL A 732 -1.60 -1.75 39.36
C VAL A 732 -0.08 -1.52 39.33
N MET A 733 0.50 -1.34 38.14
CA MET A 733 1.95 -1.14 37.98
C MET A 733 2.47 0.18 38.52
N THR A 734 1.61 1.18 38.65
CA THR A 734 1.94 2.50 39.21
C THR A 734 1.57 2.61 40.69
N GLY A 735 1.14 1.52 41.33
CA GLY A 735 0.80 1.46 42.76
C GLY A 735 -0.61 1.97 43.09
N ARG A 736 -1.44 2.28 42.09
CA ARG A 736 -2.82 2.75 42.26
C ARG A 736 -3.80 1.57 42.37
N ILE A 737 -3.61 0.73 43.40
CA ILE A 737 -4.32 -0.55 43.54
C ILE A 737 -5.82 -0.36 43.76
N ASP A 738 -6.22 0.59 44.61
CA ASP A 738 -7.63 0.85 44.91
C ASP A 738 -8.40 1.40 43.69
N ASP A 739 -7.75 2.27 42.91
CA ASP A 739 -8.30 2.78 41.65
C ASP A 739 -8.49 1.64 40.63
N ALA A 740 -7.51 0.72 40.56
CA ALA A 740 -7.59 -0.45 39.68
C ALA A 740 -8.76 -1.35 40.08
N ASP A 741 -8.94 -1.62 41.37
CA ASP A 741 -10.05 -2.43 41.89
C ASP A 741 -11.42 -1.79 41.60
N ALA A 742 -11.57 -0.50 41.90
CA ALA A 742 -12.80 0.23 41.67
C ALA A 742 -13.19 0.25 40.18
N PHE A 743 -12.19 0.41 39.30
CA PHE A 743 -12.38 0.37 37.85
C PHE A 743 -12.77 -1.03 37.34
N LEU A 744 -12.15 -2.09 37.87
CA LEU A 744 -12.30 -3.45 37.35
C LEU A 744 -13.63 -4.12 37.73
N ARG A 745 -14.13 -3.86 38.95
CA ARG A 745 -15.36 -4.51 39.50
C ARG A 745 -16.58 -4.48 38.57
N PRO A 746 -17.04 -3.32 38.06
CA PRO A 746 -18.20 -3.28 37.16
C PRO A 746 -17.95 -4.03 35.85
N LEU A 747 -16.72 -4.01 35.34
CA LEU A 747 -16.34 -4.68 34.09
C LEU A 747 -16.34 -6.21 34.25
N GLU A 748 -15.89 -6.72 35.41
CA GLU A 748 -15.94 -8.15 35.73
C GLU A 748 -17.38 -8.66 35.85
N ALA A 749 -18.28 -7.84 36.40
CA ALA A 749 -19.70 -8.16 36.46
C ALA A 749 -20.31 -8.22 35.05
N ALA A 750 -20.02 -7.23 34.21
CA ALA A 750 -20.49 -7.19 32.82
C ALA A 750 -19.96 -8.38 31.99
N ALA A 751 -18.66 -8.69 32.09
CA ALA A 751 -18.06 -9.81 31.36
C ALA A 751 -18.63 -11.18 31.77
N ARG A 752 -18.92 -11.36 33.07
CA ARG A 752 -19.58 -12.59 33.58
C ARG A 752 -21.04 -12.67 33.12
N SER A 753 -21.78 -11.56 33.16
CA SER A 753 -23.16 -11.52 32.69
C SER A 753 -23.29 -11.81 31.20
N ALA A 754 -22.28 -11.43 30.40
CA ALA A 754 -22.21 -11.73 28.97
C ALA A 754 -21.57 -13.09 28.67
N GLU A 755 -21.11 -13.84 29.69
CA GLU A 755 -20.37 -15.09 29.54
C GLU A 755 -19.14 -14.98 28.61
N HIS A 756 -18.55 -13.78 28.51
CA HIS A 756 -17.51 -13.49 27.52
C HIS A 756 -16.13 -13.97 28.00
N ARG A 757 -15.74 -15.14 27.54
CA ARG A 757 -14.56 -15.91 27.99
C ARG A 757 -13.24 -15.14 27.95
N SER A 758 -12.86 -14.54 26.81
CA SER A 758 -11.57 -13.85 26.72
C SER A 758 -11.51 -12.56 27.54
N THR A 759 -12.64 -11.85 27.67
CA THR A 759 -12.74 -10.67 28.54
C THR A 759 -12.64 -11.08 30.02
N ILE A 760 -13.33 -12.14 30.44
CA ILE A 760 -13.20 -12.72 31.78
C ILE A 760 -11.72 -13.02 32.09
N ALA A 761 -11.00 -13.65 31.15
CA ALA A 761 -9.58 -13.96 31.33
C ALA A 761 -8.68 -12.70 31.41
N ARG A 762 -8.90 -11.72 30.52
CA ARG A 762 -8.14 -10.46 30.51
C ARG A 762 -8.33 -9.66 31.81
N LEU A 763 -9.55 -9.58 32.34
CA LEU A 763 -9.79 -8.90 33.61
C LEU A 763 -9.28 -9.75 34.79
N GLY A 764 -9.44 -11.07 34.72
CA GLY A 764 -9.04 -12.01 35.77
C GLY A 764 -7.54 -12.00 36.07
N TYR A 765 -6.67 -11.86 35.07
CA TYR A 765 -5.23 -11.73 35.38
C TYR A 765 -4.92 -10.43 36.11
N VAL A 766 -5.60 -9.32 35.78
CA VAL A 766 -5.41 -8.03 36.49
C VAL A 766 -5.90 -8.16 37.93
N ARG A 767 -7.06 -8.81 38.14
CA ARG A 767 -7.58 -9.14 39.47
C ARG A 767 -6.59 -9.96 40.30
N GLY A 768 -5.96 -10.96 39.70
CA GLY A 768 -4.89 -11.73 40.34
C GLY A 768 -3.72 -10.84 40.79
N ARG A 769 -3.34 -9.82 40.00
CA ARG A 769 -2.28 -8.87 40.39
C ARG A 769 -2.71 -7.93 41.51
N ILE A 770 -3.98 -7.49 41.53
CA ILE A 770 -4.55 -6.68 42.62
C ILE A 770 -4.47 -7.45 43.94
N LEU A 771 -4.99 -8.68 43.95
CA LEU A 771 -4.98 -9.56 45.14
C LEU A 771 -3.56 -9.89 45.59
N GLY A 772 -2.67 -10.16 44.62
CA GLY A 772 -1.24 -10.37 44.90
C GLY A 772 -0.57 -9.14 45.51
N ALA A 773 -0.92 -7.93 45.07
CA ALA A 773 -0.41 -6.69 45.67
C ALA A 773 -0.98 -6.44 47.08
N GLN A 774 -2.19 -6.93 47.37
CA GLN A 774 -2.84 -6.86 48.68
C GLN A 774 -2.38 -7.94 49.67
N GLY A 775 -1.58 -8.92 49.22
CA GLY A 775 -1.03 -9.97 50.08
C GLY A 775 -1.81 -11.29 50.09
N SER A 776 -2.91 -11.40 49.34
CA SER A 776 -3.75 -12.61 49.27
C SER A 776 -3.29 -13.58 48.18
N LEU A 777 -2.28 -14.41 48.48
CA LEU A 777 -1.69 -15.31 47.48
C LEU A 777 -2.67 -16.36 46.95
N ASP A 778 -3.43 -17.03 47.82
CA ASP A 778 -4.32 -18.13 47.40
C ASP A 778 -5.46 -17.61 46.53
N ASP A 779 -6.04 -16.46 46.87
CA ASP A 779 -7.06 -15.80 46.05
C ASP A 779 -6.48 -15.32 44.71
N ALA A 780 -5.24 -14.82 44.70
CA ALA A 780 -4.56 -14.41 43.48
C ALA A 780 -4.31 -15.61 42.55
N VAL A 781 -3.84 -16.75 43.10
CA VAL A 781 -3.65 -18.01 42.39
C VAL A 781 -4.97 -18.47 41.77
N ALA A 782 -6.05 -18.52 42.54
CA ALA A 782 -7.36 -18.93 42.05
C ALA A 782 -7.85 -18.03 40.89
N CYS A 783 -7.60 -16.72 40.96
CA CYS A 783 -7.93 -15.79 39.89
C CYS A 783 -7.11 -16.03 38.61
N PHE A 784 -5.80 -16.32 38.73
CA PHE A 784 -4.96 -16.64 37.56
C PHE A 784 -5.36 -17.97 36.92
N GLU A 785 -5.62 -18.99 37.72
CA GLU A 785 -6.05 -20.30 37.24
C GLU A 785 -7.42 -20.22 36.55
N GLY A 786 -8.39 -19.51 37.16
CA GLY A 786 -9.68 -19.24 36.55
C GLY A 786 -9.57 -18.45 35.23
N ALA A 787 -8.66 -17.46 35.17
CA ALA A 787 -8.40 -16.70 33.95
C ALA A 787 -7.80 -17.56 32.83
N LEU A 788 -6.87 -18.46 33.15
CA LEU A 788 -6.30 -19.39 32.17
C LEU A 788 -7.31 -20.44 31.71
N ALA A 789 -8.11 -21.00 32.63
CA ALA A 789 -9.18 -21.93 32.31
C ALA A 789 -10.24 -21.30 31.38
N ALA A 790 -10.56 -20.02 31.56
CA ALA A 790 -11.46 -19.30 30.67
C ALA A 790 -10.94 -19.24 29.22
N LEU A 791 -9.62 -19.30 29.00
CA LEU A 791 -8.99 -19.32 27.66
C LEU A 791 -8.83 -20.73 27.06
N ASP A 792 -9.08 -21.80 27.82
CA ASP A 792 -8.82 -23.16 27.34
C ASP A 792 -9.64 -23.49 26.08
N GLY A 793 -8.96 -23.88 25.00
CA GLY A 793 -9.60 -24.15 23.70
C GLY A 793 -9.87 -22.92 22.82
N LEU A 794 -9.58 -21.70 23.30
CA LEU A 794 -9.58 -20.51 22.44
C LEU A 794 -8.19 -20.30 21.82
N PRO A 795 -8.08 -19.96 20.51
CA PRO A 795 -6.81 -19.70 19.87
C PRO A 795 -6.32 -18.29 20.21
N LEU A 796 -6.02 -18.02 21.49
CA LEU A 796 -5.58 -16.72 22.01
C LEU A 796 -4.19 -16.79 22.66
N PRO A 797 -3.14 -17.21 21.92
CA PRO A 797 -1.83 -17.52 22.49
C PRO A 797 -1.17 -16.35 23.22
N TYR A 798 -1.36 -15.12 22.72
CA TYR A 798 -0.84 -13.92 23.35
C TYR A 798 -1.46 -13.65 24.72
N ASN A 799 -2.78 -13.78 24.83
CA ASN A 799 -3.51 -13.56 26.09
C ASN A 799 -3.15 -14.63 27.12
N THR A 800 -3.06 -15.89 26.70
CA THR A 800 -2.62 -16.99 27.57
C THR A 800 -1.21 -16.76 28.09
N ALA A 801 -0.27 -16.34 27.22
CA ALA A 801 1.10 -16.01 27.61
C ALA A 801 1.15 -14.82 28.60
N ARG A 802 0.35 -13.78 28.37
CA ARG A 802 0.26 -12.62 29.25
C ARG A 802 -0.29 -12.96 30.64
N GLY A 803 -1.33 -13.80 30.70
CA GLY A 803 -1.86 -14.33 31.96
C GLY A 803 -0.82 -15.13 32.75
N ARG A 804 -0.13 -16.07 32.08
CA ARG A 804 0.96 -16.87 32.68
C ARG A 804 2.10 -15.99 33.17
N PHE A 805 2.50 -14.98 32.40
CA PHE A 805 3.56 -14.06 32.82
C PHE A 805 3.20 -13.34 34.12
N ALA A 806 2.01 -12.74 34.21
CA ALA A 806 1.55 -12.07 35.42
C ALA A 806 1.44 -13.04 36.62
N TYR A 807 0.99 -14.27 36.37
CA TYR A 807 0.91 -15.32 37.39
C TYR A 807 2.30 -15.67 37.94
N GLY A 808 3.25 -15.98 37.06
CA GLY A 808 4.63 -16.30 37.44
C GLY A 808 5.34 -15.17 38.18
N GLN A 809 5.15 -13.92 37.76
CA GLN A 809 5.67 -12.74 38.48
C GLN A 809 5.13 -12.67 39.92
N THR A 810 3.84 -12.97 40.10
CA THR A 810 3.18 -12.95 41.41
C THR A 810 3.71 -14.07 42.30
N LEU A 811 3.76 -15.31 41.81
CA LEU A 811 4.34 -16.45 42.54
C LEU A 811 5.78 -16.18 43.01
N ARG A 812 6.61 -15.59 42.14
CA ARG A 812 7.99 -15.22 42.49
C ARG A 812 8.04 -14.22 43.63
N ARG A 813 7.19 -13.18 43.61
CA ARG A 813 7.13 -12.15 44.68
C ARG A 813 6.78 -12.73 46.05
N PHE A 814 5.97 -13.79 46.09
CA PHE A 814 5.64 -14.52 47.31
C PHE A 814 6.64 -15.65 47.67
N GLY A 815 7.75 -15.76 46.95
CA GLY A 815 8.81 -16.74 47.26
C GLY A 815 8.57 -18.15 46.72
N ARG A 816 7.48 -18.42 45.98
CA ARG A 816 7.20 -19.71 45.31
C ARG A 816 8.03 -19.87 44.03
N ARG A 817 9.35 -19.86 44.15
CA ARG A 817 10.29 -19.77 43.00
C ARG A 817 10.20 -20.94 42.02
N ARG A 818 9.98 -22.17 42.51
CA ARG A 818 9.85 -23.37 41.66
C ARG A 818 8.62 -23.27 40.76
N ASP A 819 7.47 -22.99 41.35
CA ASP A 819 6.19 -22.85 40.63
C ASP A 819 6.23 -21.65 39.67
N ALA A 820 6.83 -20.53 40.11
CA ALA A 820 7.06 -19.37 39.26
C ALA A 820 7.90 -19.71 38.03
N THR A 821 8.95 -20.53 38.19
CA THR A 821 9.86 -20.90 37.10
C THR A 821 9.12 -21.67 36.01
N GLU A 822 8.29 -22.65 36.39
CA GLU A 822 7.50 -23.44 35.43
C GLU A 822 6.55 -22.56 34.62
N VAL A 823 5.78 -21.71 35.32
CA VAL A 823 4.80 -20.82 34.67
C VAL A 823 5.48 -19.76 33.79
N LEU A 824 6.60 -19.17 34.24
CA LEU A 824 7.37 -18.19 33.47
C LEU A 824 8.05 -18.81 32.25
N ALA A 825 8.52 -20.06 32.34
CA ALA A 825 9.09 -20.77 31.19
C ALA A 825 8.03 -21.01 30.12
N ALA A 826 6.83 -21.47 30.52
CA ALA A 826 5.71 -21.65 29.61
C ALA A 826 5.25 -20.31 28.98
N ALA A 827 5.27 -19.21 29.74
CA ALA A 827 5.00 -17.87 29.21
C ALA A 827 6.07 -17.46 28.18
N ARG A 828 7.36 -17.68 28.47
CA ARG A 828 8.49 -17.39 27.57
C ARG A 828 8.33 -18.11 26.23
N ASP A 829 8.07 -19.41 26.26
CA ASP A 829 7.92 -20.23 25.05
C ASP A 829 6.71 -19.80 24.22
N ALA A 830 5.58 -19.49 24.87
CA ALA A 830 4.38 -18.99 24.18
C ALA A 830 4.63 -17.61 23.53
N PHE A 831 5.30 -16.68 24.21
CA PHE A 831 5.69 -15.39 23.64
C PHE A 831 6.67 -15.54 22.49
N ALA A 832 7.65 -16.44 22.59
CA ALA A 832 8.58 -16.73 21.52
C ALA A 832 7.85 -17.29 20.28
N GLY A 833 6.85 -18.15 20.48
CA GLY A 833 6.04 -18.73 19.41
C GLY A 833 5.27 -17.71 18.57
N VAL A 834 4.81 -16.61 19.17
CA VAL A 834 4.13 -15.51 18.44
C VAL A 834 5.09 -14.38 18.03
N GLY A 835 6.33 -14.38 18.52
CA GLY A 835 7.34 -13.37 18.20
C GLY A 835 7.35 -12.14 19.12
N ALA A 836 6.80 -12.23 20.33
CA ALA A 836 6.75 -11.14 21.32
C ALA A 836 8.09 -10.94 22.05
N GLN A 837 9.15 -10.56 21.33
CA GLN A 837 10.52 -10.51 21.86
C GLN A 837 10.69 -9.63 23.11
N VAL A 838 9.92 -8.55 23.21
CA VAL A 838 9.92 -7.70 24.42
C VAL A 838 9.50 -8.48 25.66
N TYR A 839 8.49 -9.35 25.54
CA TYR A 839 8.04 -10.18 26.65
C TYR A 839 8.91 -11.42 26.85
N VAL A 840 9.54 -11.97 25.80
CA VAL A 840 10.56 -13.02 25.95
C VAL A 840 11.69 -12.53 26.86
N ALA A 841 12.26 -11.37 26.55
CA ALA A 841 13.31 -10.76 27.37
C ALA A 841 12.85 -10.46 28.79
N ARG A 842 11.57 -10.06 28.99
CA ARG A 842 11.00 -9.88 30.33
C ARG A 842 10.89 -11.20 31.10
N CYS A 843 10.43 -12.28 30.46
CA CYS A 843 10.36 -13.60 31.09
C CYS A 843 11.76 -14.09 31.47
N GLU A 844 12.77 -13.89 30.62
CA GLU A 844 14.16 -14.28 30.90
C GLU A 844 14.73 -13.54 32.12
N ARG A 845 14.49 -12.23 32.24
CA ARG A 845 14.88 -11.46 33.44
C ARG A 845 14.19 -11.98 34.70
N GLU A 846 12.92 -12.33 34.61
CA GLU A 846 12.15 -12.88 35.72
C GLU A 846 12.65 -14.27 36.15
N LEU A 847 12.99 -15.13 35.19
CA LEU A 847 13.59 -16.46 35.40
C LEU A 847 14.98 -16.39 36.02
N GLN A 848 15.82 -15.45 35.56
CA GLN A 848 17.12 -15.18 36.16
C GLN A 848 16.98 -14.74 37.62
N ALA A 849 16.04 -13.84 37.91
CA ALA A 849 15.74 -13.39 39.26
C ALA A 849 15.15 -14.50 40.17
N ALA A 850 14.51 -15.52 39.59
CA ALA A 850 14.02 -16.70 40.32
C ALA A 850 15.14 -17.70 40.68
N GLY A 851 16.38 -17.48 40.23
CA GLY A 851 17.55 -18.31 40.55
C GLY A 851 17.89 -19.37 39.50
N THR A 852 17.30 -19.29 38.30
CA THR A 852 17.69 -20.13 37.16
C THR A 852 18.69 -19.38 36.28
N GLY A 853 19.97 -19.76 36.37
CA GLY A 853 21.05 -19.13 35.61
C GLY A 853 21.02 -19.49 34.12
N ILE A 854 21.15 -18.45 33.28
CA ILE A 854 21.59 -18.43 31.86
C ILE A 854 21.08 -19.59 30.98
N PHE A 855 19.98 -19.35 30.27
CA PHE A 855 19.82 -19.97 28.94
C PHE A 855 20.83 -19.32 28.01
N ARG A 856 21.85 -20.07 27.59
CA ARG A 856 22.73 -19.64 26.49
C ARG A 856 21.86 -19.44 25.26
N THR A 857 21.68 -18.20 24.83
CA THR A 857 21.37 -17.90 23.43
C THR A 857 22.44 -18.56 22.59
N ALA A 858 22.05 -19.55 21.77
CA ALA A 858 22.98 -20.17 20.83
C ALA A 858 23.51 -19.07 19.90
N PRO A 859 24.83 -18.85 19.81
CA PRO A 859 25.40 -18.02 18.76
C PRO A 859 25.14 -18.71 17.41
N HIS A 860 24.88 -17.90 16.40
CA HIS A 860 24.80 -18.26 15.00
C HIS A 860 25.81 -19.37 14.62
N TYR A 861 25.31 -20.47 14.06
CA TYR A 861 26.13 -21.54 13.47
C TYR A 861 26.92 -21.01 12.27
N GLN A 862 28.23 -20.84 12.43
CA GLN A 862 29.21 -21.04 11.37
C GLN A 862 29.68 -22.51 11.39
N ARG A 863 29.78 -23.08 10.18
CA ARG A 863 30.15 -24.45 9.76
C ARG A 863 31.01 -25.31 10.72
N GLY A 864 30.59 -26.59 10.80
CA GLY A 864 31.42 -27.72 10.39
C GLY A 864 31.79 -28.76 11.46
N GLN A 865 31.20 -29.95 11.36
CA GLN A 865 31.86 -31.28 11.24
C GLN A 865 30.97 -32.41 11.81
N HIS A 866 30.97 -33.52 11.08
CA HIS A 866 30.16 -34.72 11.25
C HIS A 866 30.36 -35.43 12.61
N GLN A 867 29.28 -35.98 13.18
CA GLN A 867 29.08 -37.44 13.29
C GLN A 867 27.70 -37.78 13.83
N VAL A 868 27.01 -38.66 13.10
CA VAL A 868 25.65 -39.16 13.36
C VAL A 868 25.75 -40.39 14.26
N GLY A 869 24.98 -40.41 15.35
CA GLY A 869 24.80 -41.55 16.23
C GLY A 869 23.34 -41.64 16.69
N GLN A 870 22.59 -42.46 15.95
CA GLN A 870 21.37 -43.22 16.27
C GLN A 870 20.69 -43.04 17.64
N TYR A 871 19.37 -42.85 17.63
CA TYR A 871 18.40 -43.40 18.62
C TYR A 871 16.98 -43.48 17.99
N PRO A 872 16.05 -44.27 18.57
CA PRO A 872 15.21 -45.21 17.83
C PRO A 872 13.72 -44.83 17.81
N ALA A 873 12.97 -45.61 17.03
CA ALA A 873 11.53 -45.52 16.84
C ALA A 873 10.69 -45.93 18.07
N ALA A 874 9.59 -45.21 18.30
CA ALA A 874 8.31 -45.71 18.85
C ALA A 874 7.22 -44.65 18.51
N GLN A 875 6.37 -44.91 17.52
CA GLN A 875 5.00 -45.44 17.65
C GLN A 875 4.02 -44.51 18.37
N HIS A 876 3.11 -43.89 17.59
CA HIS A 876 1.72 -43.66 18.01
C HIS A 876 0.78 -43.75 16.79
N PRO A 877 -0.50 -44.12 16.99
CA PRO A 877 -1.38 -44.70 15.98
C PRO A 877 -2.33 -43.66 15.35
N GLY A 878 -3.04 -44.13 14.33
CA GLY A 878 -3.74 -43.31 13.34
C GLY A 878 -4.89 -42.44 13.83
N ALA A 879 -5.13 -41.38 13.07
CA ALA A 879 -6.42 -40.72 12.94
C ALA A 879 -6.58 -40.31 11.46
N GLN A 880 -7.61 -40.88 10.84
CA GLN A 880 -8.05 -40.62 9.47
C GLN A 880 -8.76 -39.25 9.41
N TYR A 881 -8.46 -38.45 8.38
CA TYR A 881 -9.31 -37.32 7.99
C TYR A 881 -10.06 -37.68 6.69
N PRO A 882 -11.37 -37.41 6.59
CA PRO A 882 -12.18 -37.74 5.42
C PRO A 882 -11.97 -36.71 4.30
N GLY A 883 -12.01 -37.21 3.07
CA GLY A 883 -11.81 -36.45 1.85
C GLY A 883 -12.99 -35.57 1.47
N THR A 884 -12.69 -34.37 0.98
CA THR A 884 -13.63 -33.48 0.32
C THR A 884 -13.59 -33.69 -1.19
N GLN A 885 -14.79 -33.92 -1.72
CA GLN A 885 -15.12 -34.16 -3.12
C GLN A 885 -14.94 -32.87 -3.94
N GLN A 886 -14.42 -33.02 -5.16
CA GLN A 886 -14.47 -32.01 -6.21
C GLN A 886 -15.83 -32.04 -6.93
N PRO A 887 -16.47 -30.89 -7.24
CA PRO A 887 -17.61 -30.85 -8.13
C PRO A 887 -17.17 -30.85 -9.60
N GLY A 888 -17.88 -31.65 -10.39
CA GLY A 888 -17.60 -31.93 -11.79
C GLY A 888 -17.94 -30.81 -12.77
N ALA A 889 -17.33 -30.93 -13.94
CA ALA A 889 -17.70 -30.27 -15.20
C ALA A 889 -18.08 -31.35 -16.24
N PRO A 890 -18.85 -30.99 -17.29
CA PRO A 890 -19.90 -31.85 -17.82
C PRO A 890 -19.45 -32.83 -18.90
N HIS A 891 -20.18 -33.95 -18.97
CA HIS A 891 -20.12 -34.96 -20.01
C HIS A 891 -20.48 -34.42 -21.41
N ARG A 892 -19.64 -34.74 -22.40
CA ARG A 892 -20.10 -35.08 -23.75
C ARG A 892 -19.39 -36.33 -24.27
N GLY A 893 -20.19 -37.39 -24.38
CA GLY A 893 -20.14 -38.56 -25.27
C GLY A 893 -18.80 -39.07 -25.81
N GLY A 894 -18.45 -40.29 -25.40
CA GLY A 894 -17.66 -41.22 -26.21
C GLY A 894 -18.30 -42.61 -26.14
N HIS A 895 -18.74 -43.15 -27.28
CA HIS A 895 -19.05 -44.57 -27.44
C HIS A 895 -17.75 -45.33 -27.75
N ASP A 896 -17.64 -46.48 -27.08
CA ASP A 896 -16.66 -47.59 -27.12
C ASP A 896 -16.55 -48.27 -28.51
N PRO A 897 -15.82 -49.41 -28.71
CA PRO A 897 -14.48 -49.89 -28.31
C PRO A 897 -13.65 -50.38 -29.54
N GLY A 898 -12.39 -50.79 -29.33
CA GLY A 898 -11.71 -51.68 -30.30
C GLY A 898 -10.23 -51.97 -30.02
N ALA A 899 -9.95 -53.06 -29.29
CA ALA A 899 -8.63 -53.72 -29.21
C ALA A 899 -8.31 -54.44 -30.56
N PRO A 900 -7.05 -54.85 -30.89
CA PRO A 900 -6.35 -55.92 -30.17
C PRO A 900 -4.78 -55.83 -30.07
N HIS A 901 -4.28 -56.62 -29.09
CA HIS A 901 -2.93 -57.14 -28.79
C HIS A 901 -2.10 -57.66 -30.00
N PRO A 902 -0.78 -58.07 -29.93
CA PRO A 902 -0.10 -58.73 -28.79
C PRO A 902 1.44 -58.54 -28.57
N ALA A 903 1.87 -59.01 -27.38
CA ALA A 903 3.11 -59.76 -27.04
C ALA A 903 4.53 -59.24 -27.35
N GLN A 904 5.36 -59.15 -26.30
CA GLN A 904 6.48 -60.08 -26.02
C GLN A 904 7.02 -59.91 -24.58
N ALA A 905 7.41 -61.02 -23.96
CA ALA A 905 8.10 -61.13 -22.68
C ALA A 905 9.48 -61.81 -22.91
N PRO A 906 10.24 -62.20 -21.86
CA PRO A 906 11.25 -61.44 -21.13
C PRO A 906 12.67 -62.03 -21.32
N GLU A 907 13.76 -61.32 -20.95
CA GLU A 907 15.06 -61.88 -20.50
C GLU A 907 16.09 -60.74 -20.28
N THR A 908 16.51 -60.47 -19.04
CA THR A 908 17.75 -60.87 -18.33
C THR A 908 18.85 -59.79 -18.28
N GLY A 909 19.00 -59.22 -17.08
CA GLY A 909 20.27 -58.96 -16.41
C GLY A 909 21.27 -57.95 -16.99
N SER A 910 21.25 -56.70 -16.49
CA SER A 910 22.49 -56.06 -16.00
C SER A 910 22.18 -55.02 -14.93
N SER A 911 22.99 -55.01 -13.88
CA SER A 911 22.90 -54.12 -12.72
C SER A 911 23.30 -52.68 -13.07
N SER A 912 22.41 -51.70 -12.85
CA SER A 912 22.83 -50.30 -12.75
C SER A 912 21.86 -49.45 -11.91
N GLY A 913 22.18 -49.25 -10.64
CA GLY A 913 21.80 -48.11 -9.77
C GLY A 913 20.31 -47.81 -9.50
N PRO A 914 19.94 -47.26 -8.33
CA PRO A 914 18.61 -46.68 -8.16
C PRO A 914 18.45 -45.53 -9.18
N SER A 915 17.45 -45.64 -10.07
CA SER A 915 17.12 -44.58 -11.01
C SER A 915 16.69 -43.34 -10.23
N VAL A 916 17.43 -42.24 -10.40
CA VAL A 916 17.10 -40.96 -9.78
C VAL A 916 15.76 -40.48 -10.34
N PRO A 917 14.77 -40.11 -9.50
CA PRO A 917 13.49 -39.61 -9.98
C PRO A 917 13.69 -38.34 -10.83
N ALA A 918 13.03 -38.30 -11.98
CA ALA A 918 13.16 -37.18 -12.92
C ALA A 918 12.76 -35.85 -12.25
N PHE A 919 13.70 -34.91 -12.26
CA PHE A 919 13.46 -33.53 -11.86
C PHE A 919 12.80 -32.75 -12.99
N THR A 920 11.94 -31.81 -12.62
CA THR A 920 11.50 -30.77 -13.56
C THR A 920 12.68 -29.87 -13.95
N ALA A 921 12.57 -29.10 -15.05
CA ALA A 921 13.62 -28.17 -15.46
C ALA A 921 13.99 -27.17 -14.35
N GLN A 922 13.00 -26.69 -13.59
CA GLN A 922 13.19 -25.77 -12.46
C GLN A 922 13.86 -26.46 -11.25
N GLU A 923 13.45 -27.69 -10.92
CA GLU A 923 14.12 -28.48 -9.88
C GLU A 923 15.57 -28.80 -10.27
N THR A 924 15.85 -29.06 -11.54
CA THR A 924 17.20 -29.31 -12.06
C THR A 924 18.08 -28.07 -11.94
N ALA A 925 17.56 -26.90 -12.32
CA ALA A 925 18.28 -25.63 -12.22
C ALA A 925 18.59 -25.28 -10.75
N VAL A 926 17.62 -25.47 -9.85
CA VAL A 926 17.80 -25.28 -8.41
C VAL A 926 18.79 -26.29 -7.82
N ALA A 927 18.65 -27.58 -8.14
CA ALA A 927 19.54 -28.63 -7.66
C ALA A 927 20.99 -28.39 -8.09
N ARG A 928 21.22 -27.97 -9.35
CA ARG A 928 22.55 -27.67 -9.89
C ARG A 928 23.25 -26.54 -9.13
N LEU A 929 22.58 -25.41 -8.95
CA LEU A 929 23.17 -24.26 -8.26
C LEU A 929 23.42 -24.55 -6.77
N VAL A 930 22.50 -25.27 -6.13
CA VAL A 930 22.60 -25.60 -4.71
C VAL A 930 23.66 -26.68 -4.47
N ALA A 931 23.76 -27.69 -5.33
CA ALA A 931 24.84 -28.69 -5.29
C ALA A 931 26.21 -28.07 -5.56
N ALA A 932 26.30 -27.03 -6.40
CA ALA A 932 27.52 -26.24 -6.65
C ALA A 932 27.91 -25.28 -5.50
N GLY A 933 27.14 -25.25 -4.40
CA GLY A 933 27.49 -24.49 -3.19
C GLY A 933 26.87 -23.10 -3.05
N LEU A 934 26.02 -22.65 -3.98
CA LEU A 934 25.36 -21.33 -3.91
C LEU A 934 24.24 -21.28 -2.88
N SER A 935 24.22 -20.29 -1.98
CA SER A 935 23.14 -20.16 -0.99
C SER A 935 21.75 -20.07 -1.66
N ASN A 936 20.66 -20.37 -0.95
CA ASN A 936 19.31 -20.25 -1.56
C ASN A 936 19.02 -18.83 -2.05
N ARG A 937 19.66 -17.81 -1.44
CA ARG A 937 19.58 -16.41 -1.87
C ARG A 937 20.38 -16.14 -3.15
N ASP A 938 21.50 -16.82 -3.35
CA ASP A 938 22.31 -16.70 -4.56
C ASP A 938 21.69 -17.51 -5.71
N ALA A 939 21.21 -18.74 -5.45
CA ALA A 939 20.47 -19.53 -6.42
C ALA A 939 19.17 -18.86 -6.86
N ALA A 940 18.46 -18.20 -5.92
CA ALA A 940 17.27 -17.40 -6.23
C ALA A 940 17.59 -16.21 -7.14
N ARG A 941 18.73 -15.55 -6.90
CA ARG A 941 19.21 -14.43 -7.71
C ARG A 941 19.60 -14.88 -9.11
N GLU A 942 20.33 -15.98 -9.21
CA GLU A 942 20.78 -16.56 -10.48
C GLU A 942 19.60 -17.03 -11.35
N LEU A 943 18.54 -17.56 -10.73
CA LEU A 943 17.34 -18.02 -11.42
C LEU A 943 16.25 -16.95 -11.55
N PHE A 944 16.48 -15.73 -11.07
CA PHE A 944 15.49 -14.65 -11.03
C PHE A 944 14.15 -15.05 -10.39
N VAL A 945 14.20 -15.82 -9.30
CA VAL A 945 13.02 -16.26 -8.53
C VAL A 945 13.14 -15.85 -7.07
N SER A 946 12.05 -15.98 -6.30
CA SER A 946 12.11 -15.72 -4.86
C SER A 946 12.90 -16.80 -4.11
N VAL A 947 13.50 -16.45 -2.97
CA VAL A 947 14.15 -17.43 -2.08
C VAL A 947 13.17 -18.51 -1.62
N LYS A 948 11.89 -18.16 -1.45
CA LYS A 948 10.81 -19.10 -1.09
C LYS A 948 10.52 -20.10 -2.21
N THR A 949 10.64 -19.68 -3.48
CA THR A 949 10.51 -20.56 -4.66
C THR A 949 11.64 -21.57 -4.71
N VAL A 950 12.89 -21.15 -4.45
CA VAL A 950 14.04 -22.07 -4.34
C VAL A 950 13.87 -23.04 -3.17
N GLN A 951 13.43 -22.55 -2.00
CA GLN A 951 13.13 -23.41 -0.84
C GLN A 951 12.03 -24.43 -1.15
N TYR A 952 10.97 -24.02 -1.84
CA TYR A 952 9.90 -24.92 -2.28
C TYR A 952 10.41 -26.04 -3.20
N HIS A 953 11.22 -25.69 -4.20
CA HIS A 953 11.82 -26.70 -5.08
C HIS A 953 12.80 -27.61 -4.33
N LEU A 954 13.60 -27.07 -3.40
CA LEU A 954 14.50 -27.88 -2.57
C LEU A 954 13.75 -28.88 -1.70
N THR A 955 12.63 -28.50 -1.09
CA THR A 955 11.81 -29.44 -0.32
C THR A 955 11.34 -30.61 -1.19
N ARG A 956 10.95 -30.35 -2.44
CA ARG A 956 10.55 -31.42 -3.39
C ARG A 956 11.74 -32.24 -3.88
N ILE A 957 12.88 -31.61 -4.15
CA ILE A 957 14.13 -32.30 -4.52
C ILE A 957 14.58 -33.24 -3.39
N TYR A 958 14.55 -32.77 -2.14
CA TYR A 958 14.89 -33.55 -0.96
C TYR A 958 13.96 -34.73 -0.77
N ALA A 959 12.64 -34.51 -0.88
CA ALA A 959 11.65 -35.58 -0.81
C ALA A 959 11.83 -36.61 -1.94
N LYS A 960 12.14 -36.17 -3.16
CA LYS A 960 12.37 -37.06 -4.31
C LYS A 960 13.65 -37.88 -4.15
N LEU A 961 14.73 -37.30 -3.64
CA LEU A 961 16.00 -38.00 -3.44
C LEU A 961 16.08 -38.78 -2.12
N GLY A 962 15.09 -38.62 -1.22
CA GLY A 962 15.12 -39.21 0.12
C GLY A 962 16.24 -38.67 1.00
N ILE A 963 16.67 -37.42 0.77
CA ILE A 963 17.77 -36.76 1.49
C ILE A 963 17.24 -35.68 2.42
N GLY A 964 17.90 -35.47 3.54
CA GLY A 964 17.51 -34.48 4.56
C GLY A 964 18.31 -33.19 4.53
N SER A 965 19.41 -33.16 3.77
CA SER A 965 20.34 -32.04 3.82
C SER A 965 20.90 -31.61 2.47
N ARG A 966 21.28 -30.32 2.43
CA ARG A 966 21.99 -29.73 1.30
C ARG A 966 23.35 -30.39 1.03
N ALA A 967 24.02 -30.85 2.09
CA ALA A 967 25.30 -31.57 1.98
C ALA A 967 25.09 -32.93 1.30
N GLU A 968 24.00 -33.63 1.62
CA GLU A 968 23.59 -34.85 0.91
C GLU A 968 23.19 -34.56 -0.53
N LEU A 969 22.55 -33.43 -0.82
CA LEU A 969 22.22 -33.05 -2.21
C LEU A 969 23.49 -32.88 -3.04
N ALA A 970 24.52 -32.21 -2.51
CA ALA A 970 25.80 -32.07 -3.20
C ALA A 970 26.54 -33.41 -3.38
N ALA A 971 26.32 -34.39 -2.50
CA ALA A 971 26.93 -35.71 -2.58
C ALA A 971 26.20 -36.66 -3.56
N VAL A 972 24.87 -36.52 -3.69
CA VAL A 972 24.01 -37.42 -4.47
C VAL A 972 23.70 -36.86 -5.87
N TYR A 973 23.69 -35.54 -6.04
CA TYR A 973 23.38 -34.90 -7.32
C TYR A 973 24.61 -34.78 -8.22
N ARG A 974 24.69 -35.65 -9.23
CA ARG A 974 25.67 -35.54 -10.32
C ARG A 974 25.01 -34.79 -11.49
N PRO A 975 25.46 -33.58 -11.85
CA PRO A 975 24.91 -32.89 -13.01
C PRO A 975 25.16 -33.73 -14.28
N PRO A 976 24.22 -33.77 -15.24
CA PRO A 976 24.46 -34.39 -16.54
C PRO A 976 25.65 -33.67 -17.21
N ALA A 977 26.58 -34.44 -17.80
CA ALA A 977 27.76 -33.89 -18.46
C ALA A 977 27.34 -33.00 -19.65
N ASP A 978 27.94 -31.81 -19.77
CA ASP A 978 27.72 -30.88 -20.88
C ASP A 978 28.13 -31.53 -22.22
N GLU A 979 27.16 -31.79 -23.10
CA GLU A 979 27.36 -32.19 -24.50
C GLU A 979 27.82 -31.04 -25.43
N SER A 980 28.37 -29.94 -24.88
CA SER A 980 28.77 -28.76 -25.68
C SER A 980 30.29 -28.65 -25.92
N SER A 981 31.05 -29.74 -25.85
CA SER A 981 32.52 -29.71 -26.08
C SER A 981 33.07 -30.81 -27.00
N ALA A 982 32.34 -31.16 -28.08
CA ALA A 982 32.90 -31.97 -29.17
C ALA A 982 32.17 -31.77 -30.52
N THR A 983 32.43 -30.65 -31.21
CA THR A 983 32.42 -30.59 -32.69
C THR A 983 33.17 -29.35 -33.16
N ASN A 984 34.49 -29.38 -33.03
CA ASN A 984 35.39 -28.65 -33.91
C ASN A 984 36.73 -29.40 -33.98
N SER A 985 36.78 -30.45 -34.80
CA SER A 985 38.00 -31.08 -35.34
C SER A 985 37.60 -32.12 -36.39
N SER A 986 37.42 -31.67 -37.63
CA SER A 986 37.79 -32.32 -38.92
C SER A 986 37.11 -31.58 -40.07
#